data_AF-A0A0C2VST9-F1
#
_entry.id   AF-A0A0C2VST9-F1
#
_cell.length_a   1.000
_cell.length_b   1.000
_cell.length_c   1.000
_cell.angle_alpha   90.00
_cell.angle_beta   90.00
_cell.angle_gamma   90.00
#
_symmetry.space_group_name_H-M   'P 1'
#
loop_
_entity.id
_entity.type
_entity.pdbx_description
1 polymer ?
#
loop_
_entity_poly.entity_id
_entity_poly.type
_entity_poly.pdbx_seq_one_letter_code
_entity_poly.pdbx_strand_id
1 'polypeptide(L)'
;MKRILSLVCVLILISPVFSTAGATSFPSGSVSNVVNDQVWNALAEGDGTAQVIITFDGDEKPNANQLSLIEEAGITNGLSMNSLPMVGAIATKSQIETIAQNDEVQSVFLNEKLTYFNADATELTGVDKVRTDNEFRQQNGGFPVSGKGVGVVVNDSGVDGTHKDHELGRNLVQNVLGTTNLQGLTGIVPISYTENVVNTDTNSGHGTHVAGSVGGTGALSSGLHEGAAPGADLVGYGSGGALFILDAIGGFDYAITHQREYDIRVITNSWGSSGDFEPTDPVNIASKKAFDRGIVVLFAAGNEGPSENTHNPYAKAPWVISVGAGVKDGTLADFSSRGTKGVGGTFTMDGQEWSWKDEPTIVAPGVDIISTRVPGPLSALSAAKDAELIEPGHLPYYTTMSGTSMATPHAAGIVALLLEANPSLSPEKVKHILEMTATNMPGYESWEVGAGHVNAYATVDMAFNEKVYGATLNSGQTFHSNVETASTSEDFSINYITAGSEKYEFNVEEGLTSLLSRVNGYGLFEATGNPVNLVLTAPDGKEYSSGISLLFALETERVVLVSNPIPGKWTAEIRGLRGNEINPIGAAFPESVEGALTFTKISGYTGLNDIEGHEAEVAILLGINNRLFDGNKNGAFRPDQKLTRAELAKSLVMGAEIRQSLPAQPTFKDVSKADQPFVEAVAAKGAAFRDQNHAFDGVVLTEENGKFAPKGSVTKAELAYSLVQSLGLQEQAEAHIGDVTVQYKDERIVLKDQADIPEHLKGYVQLALDLNILNAHFAITQGTYDLKPKVEAAISPSVAVTRGDFAVAFTRYFHVFFQ
;
A
#
# COMPACT_ATOMS: atom_id res chain seq x y z
N MET A 1 20.68 -63.88 -30.10
CA MET A 1 19.54 -64.73 -29.68
C MET A 1 18.40 -63.84 -29.19
N LYS A 2 17.13 -64.31 -29.27
CA LYS A 2 15.86 -63.84 -28.63
C LYS A 2 15.80 -62.36 -28.12
N ARG A 3 14.92 -61.48 -28.63
CA ARG A 3 13.45 -61.40 -28.37
C ARG A 3 13.12 -61.28 -26.86
N ILE A 4 12.24 -60.42 -26.37
CA ILE A 4 11.16 -59.55 -26.92
C ILE A 4 10.95 -58.34 -25.94
N LEU A 5 10.15 -57.27 -26.08
CA LEU A 5 9.01 -56.86 -26.93
C LEU A 5 8.95 -55.31 -27.05
N SER A 6 8.25 -54.79 -28.06
CA SER A 6 7.63 -53.45 -28.06
C SER A 6 6.18 -53.60 -28.54
N LEU A 7 5.22 -52.82 -28.00
CA LEU A 7 3.84 -52.83 -28.48
C LEU A 7 3.23 -51.41 -28.45
N VAL A 8 2.64 -51.00 -29.58
CA VAL A 8 1.81 -49.80 -29.69
C VAL A 8 0.35 -50.24 -29.67
N CYS A 9 -0.48 -49.59 -28.86
CA CYS A 9 -1.92 -49.78 -28.87
C CYS A 9 -2.62 -48.44 -29.16
N VAL A 10 -3.12 -48.29 -30.38
CA VAL A 10 -4.17 -47.30 -30.69
C VAL A 10 -5.47 -47.79 -30.08
N LEU A 11 -6.17 -46.93 -29.35
CA LEU A 11 -7.46 -47.26 -28.72
C LEU A 11 -8.55 -46.38 -29.32
N ILE A 12 -9.52 -47.02 -29.98
CA ILE A 12 -10.61 -46.36 -30.70
C ILE A 12 -11.75 -46.07 -29.72
N LEU A 13 -12.20 -44.81 -29.68
CA LEU A 13 -13.42 -44.43 -28.94
C LEU A 13 -14.65 -45.07 -29.59
N ILE A 14 -15.34 -45.93 -28.84
CA ILE A 14 -16.65 -46.48 -29.17
C ILE A 14 -17.60 -46.10 -28.04
N SER A 15 -18.51 -45.15 -28.31
CA SER A 15 -19.48 -44.67 -27.33
C SER A 15 -20.55 -45.74 -27.04
N PRO A 16 -20.80 -46.10 -25.77
CA PRO A 16 -21.94 -46.93 -25.41
C PRO A 16 -23.23 -46.08 -25.40
N VAL A 17 -24.20 -46.44 -26.23
CA VAL A 17 -25.56 -45.87 -26.16
C VAL A 17 -26.28 -46.44 -24.94
N PHE A 18 -26.52 -45.61 -23.93
CA PHE A 18 -27.37 -45.97 -22.80
C PHE A 18 -28.81 -45.47 -22.98
N SER A 19 -29.76 -46.28 -22.51
CA SER A 19 -31.19 -46.05 -22.70
C SER A 19 -31.74 -44.94 -21.82
N THR A 20 -32.60 -44.09 -22.38
CA THR A 20 -33.33 -43.05 -21.64
C THR A 20 -34.43 -43.66 -20.78
N ALA A 21 -34.10 -44.05 -19.55
CA ALA A 21 -35.09 -44.13 -18.48
C ALA A 21 -35.47 -42.70 -18.06
N GLY A 22 -36.76 -42.42 -17.91
CA GLY A 22 -37.25 -41.05 -17.66
C GLY A 22 -36.80 -40.51 -16.31
N ALA A 23 -36.04 -39.43 -16.32
CA ALA A 23 -35.81 -38.63 -15.11
C ALA A 23 -37.14 -37.98 -14.68
N THR A 24 -37.60 -38.29 -13.48
CA THR A 24 -38.65 -37.49 -12.83
C THR A 24 -38.06 -36.13 -12.48
N SER A 25 -38.50 -35.09 -13.19
CA SER A 25 -38.10 -33.71 -12.92
C SER A 25 -38.59 -33.29 -11.54
N PHE A 26 -37.68 -33.23 -10.57
CA PHE A 26 -37.92 -32.47 -9.35
C PHE A 26 -38.03 -30.98 -9.72
N PRO A 27 -38.98 -30.22 -9.13
CA PRO A 27 -39.09 -28.80 -9.41
C PRO A 27 -37.89 -28.05 -8.80
N SER A 28 -37.10 -27.41 -9.65
CA SER A 28 -36.00 -26.54 -9.24
C SER A 28 -36.56 -25.21 -8.72
N GLY A 29 -36.79 -25.14 -7.40
CA GLY A 29 -37.26 -23.93 -6.71
C GLY A 29 -36.26 -23.41 -5.70
N SER A 30 -35.95 -22.11 -5.79
CA SER A 30 -35.47 -21.14 -4.77
C SER A 30 -34.29 -21.44 -3.83
N VAL A 31 -33.94 -22.67 -3.48
CA VAL A 31 -32.99 -22.95 -2.36
C VAL A 31 -31.55 -22.45 -2.62
N SER A 32 -31.12 -22.30 -3.88
CA SER A 32 -29.72 -21.95 -4.23
C SER A 32 -29.28 -20.52 -3.89
N ASN A 33 -30.20 -19.63 -3.51
CA ASN A 33 -29.87 -18.23 -3.23
C ASN A 33 -29.72 -17.93 -1.73
N VAL A 34 -30.08 -18.88 -0.85
CA VAL A 34 -30.02 -18.71 0.62
C VAL A 34 -28.82 -19.43 1.22
N VAL A 35 -28.26 -20.45 0.56
CA VAL A 35 -27.14 -21.26 1.06
C VAL A 35 -25.91 -21.06 0.19
N ASN A 36 -24.80 -20.60 0.77
CA ASN A 36 -23.51 -20.44 0.10
C ASN A 36 -22.97 -21.82 -0.39
N ASP A 37 -22.43 -21.88 -1.62
CA ASP A 37 -21.92 -23.10 -2.24
C ASP A 37 -20.81 -23.83 -1.45
N GLN A 38 -20.02 -23.09 -0.66
CA GLN A 38 -18.99 -23.64 0.23
C GLN A 38 -19.58 -24.57 1.29
N VAL A 39 -20.83 -24.32 1.74
CA VAL A 39 -21.57 -25.23 2.63
C VAL A 39 -21.84 -26.58 1.94
N TRP A 40 -22.22 -26.57 0.66
CA TRP A 40 -22.46 -27.81 -0.09
C TRP A 40 -21.17 -28.59 -0.37
N ASN A 41 -20.06 -27.89 -0.61
CA ASN A 41 -18.74 -28.50 -0.77
C ASN A 41 -18.29 -29.18 0.55
N ALA A 42 -18.36 -28.46 1.68
CA ALA A 42 -18.02 -29.01 2.99
C ALA A 42 -18.86 -30.24 3.37
N LEU A 43 -20.16 -30.23 3.05
CA LEU A 43 -21.06 -31.38 3.26
C LEU A 43 -20.76 -32.58 2.35
N ALA A 44 -20.13 -32.36 1.19
CA ALA A 44 -19.75 -33.41 0.23
C ALA A 44 -18.38 -34.04 0.55
N GLU A 45 -17.47 -33.27 1.15
CA GLU A 45 -16.12 -33.73 1.55
C GLU A 45 -16.04 -34.23 3.01
N GLY A 46 -16.95 -33.78 3.87
CA GLY A 46 -17.01 -34.12 5.30
C GLY A 46 -17.75 -35.42 5.64
N ASP A 47 -18.19 -35.53 6.91
CA ASP A 47 -18.89 -36.70 7.45
C ASP A 47 -20.41 -36.71 7.23
N GLY A 48 -20.92 -35.72 6.48
CA GLY A 48 -22.35 -35.45 6.30
C GLY A 48 -22.89 -34.31 7.17
N THR A 49 -22.06 -33.73 8.04
CA THR A 49 -22.35 -32.49 8.79
C THR A 49 -21.42 -31.34 8.37
N ALA A 50 -21.89 -30.11 8.59
CA ALA A 50 -21.09 -28.88 8.49
C ALA A 50 -21.38 -27.96 9.69
N GLN A 51 -20.38 -27.15 10.07
CA GLN A 51 -20.59 -26.01 10.97
C GLN A 51 -21.06 -24.83 10.14
N VAL A 52 -22.26 -24.32 10.42
CA VAL A 52 -22.91 -23.26 9.64
C VAL A 52 -23.33 -22.10 10.52
N ILE A 53 -23.45 -20.92 9.90
CA ILE A 53 -23.97 -19.70 10.50
C ILE A 53 -25.26 -19.38 9.76
N ILE A 54 -26.37 -19.38 10.49
CA ILE A 54 -27.72 -19.14 9.99
C ILE A 54 -28.10 -17.71 10.38
N THR A 55 -28.42 -16.88 9.39
CA THR A 55 -28.86 -15.49 9.60
C THR A 55 -30.33 -15.36 9.30
N PHE A 56 -31.07 -14.69 10.17
CA PHE A 56 -32.49 -14.41 10.02
C PHE A 56 -32.75 -12.99 9.52
N ASP A 57 -33.91 -12.79 8.91
CA ASP A 57 -34.44 -11.47 8.59
C ASP A 57 -34.72 -10.66 9.87
N GLY A 58 -34.29 -9.39 9.85
CA GLY A 58 -34.48 -8.41 10.93
C GLY A 58 -33.17 -7.90 11.55
N ASP A 59 -33.28 -6.87 12.40
CA ASP A 59 -32.13 -6.26 13.09
C ASP A 59 -32.22 -6.40 14.63
N GLU A 60 -32.60 -7.58 15.11
CA GLU A 60 -32.59 -7.93 16.54
C GLU A 60 -32.15 -9.38 16.71
N LYS A 61 -31.78 -9.78 17.93
CA LYS A 61 -31.40 -11.17 18.22
C LYS A 61 -32.51 -12.18 17.87
N PRO A 62 -32.18 -13.45 17.53
CA PRO A 62 -33.14 -14.44 17.10
C PRO A 62 -34.35 -14.55 18.03
N ASN A 63 -35.53 -14.34 17.47
CA ASN A 63 -36.77 -14.35 18.24
C ASN A 63 -37.26 -15.79 18.54
N ALA A 64 -38.25 -15.94 19.41
CA ALA A 64 -38.72 -17.26 19.85
C ALA A 64 -39.21 -18.15 18.70
N ASN A 65 -39.81 -17.58 17.65
CA ASN A 65 -40.23 -18.33 16.48
C ASN A 65 -39.01 -18.78 15.65
N GLN A 66 -38.07 -17.86 15.40
CA GLN A 66 -36.83 -18.14 14.65
C GLN A 66 -35.98 -19.24 15.31
N LEU A 67 -35.89 -19.24 16.63
CA LEU A 67 -35.26 -20.33 17.39
C LEU A 67 -36.04 -21.65 17.27
N SER A 68 -37.37 -21.62 17.34
CA SER A 68 -38.20 -22.82 17.12
C SER A 68 -38.06 -23.40 15.71
N LEU A 69 -37.82 -22.59 14.68
CA LEU A 69 -37.56 -23.09 13.31
C LEU A 69 -36.31 -23.97 13.23
N ILE A 70 -35.25 -23.63 13.98
CA ILE A 70 -34.02 -24.44 14.06
C ILE A 70 -34.29 -25.75 14.81
N GLU A 71 -35.04 -25.70 15.92
CA GLU A 71 -35.44 -26.89 16.68
C GLU A 71 -36.37 -27.81 15.89
N GLU A 72 -37.32 -27.27 15.11
CA GLU A 72 -38.22 -28.03 14.23
C GLU A 72 -37.49 -28.67 13.03
N ALA A 73 -36.42 -28.04 12.54
CA ALA A 73 -35.45 -28.67 11.62
C ALA A 73 -34.54 -29.72 12.30
N GLY A 74 -34.75 -30.00 13.59
CA GLY A 74 -34.01 -31.02 14.36
C GLY A 74 -32.59 -30.62 14.74
N ILE A 75 -32.20 -29.36 14.52
CA ILE A 75 -30.92 -28.83 15.03
C ILE A 75 -31.17 -28.45 16.49
N THR A 76 -30.50 -29.16 17.39
CA THR A 76 -30.77 -29.09 18.84
C THR A 76 -29.61 -28.53 19.65
N ASN A 77 -28.48 -28.20 19.02
CA ASN A 77 -27.31 -27.59 19.64
C ASN A 77 -26.83 -26.41 18.78
N GLY A 78 -26.56 -25.26 19.42
CA GLY A 78 -26.10 -24.06 18.72
C GLY A 78 -25.83 -22.87 19.65
N LEU A 79 -25.34 -21.79 19.06
CA LEU A 79 -24.96 -20.54 19.73
C LEU A 79 -25.74 -19.38 19.11
N SER A 80 -26.58 -18.71 19.89
CA SER A 80 -27.38 -17.55 19.46
C SER A 80 -26.72 -16.25 19.92
N MET A 81 -26.67 -15.24 19.05
CA MET A 81 -26.05 -13.95 19.37
C MET A 81 -26.97 -13.06 20.25
N ASN A 82 -26.40 -12.14 21.04
CA ASN A 82 -27.17 -11.32 21.99
C ASN A 82 -27.73 -10.03 21.36
N SER A 83 -27.14 -9.56 20.27
CA SER A 83 -27.51 -8.35 19.53
C SER A 83 -27.65 -8.58 18.01
N LEU A 84 -27.01 -9.61 17.43
CA LEU A 84 -27.10 -9.95 16.00
C LEU A 84 -28.17 -11.02 15.68
N PRO A 85 -28.81 -11.02 14.49
CA PRO A 85 -29.89 -11.93 14.10
C PRO A 85 -29.40 -13.34 13.70
N MET A 86 -28.43 -13.91 14.42
CA MET A 86 -27.63 -15.05 13.96
C MET A 86 -27.57 -16.21 14.95
N VAL A 87 -27.53 -17.43 14.41
CA VAL A 87 -27.25 -18.67 15.15
C VAL A 87 -26.15 -19.49 14.47
N GLY A 88 -25.07 -19.76 15.19
CA GLY A 88 -24.07 -20.77 14.80
C GLY A 88 -24.53 -22.17 15.20
N ALA A 89 -24.44 -23.15 14.29
CA ALA A 89 -24.94 -24.52 14.53
C ALA A 89 -24.13 -25.59 13.78
N ILE A 90 -24.32 -26.85 14.17
CA ILE A 90 -23.85 -28.03 13.41
C ILE A 90 -25.08 -28.66 12.74
N ALA A 91 -25.03 -28.81 11.41
CA ALA A 91 -26.19 -29.21 10.62
C ALA A 91 -25.84 -30.25 9.54
N THR A 92 -26.77 -31.17 9.27
CA THR A 92 -26.70 -32.05 8.09
C THR A 92 -27.34 -31.41 6.87
N LYS A 93 -27.02 -31.91 5.67
CA LYS A 93 -27.62 -31.47 4.39
C LYS A 93 -29.14 -31.35 4.44
N SER A 94 -29.84 -32.39 4.92
CA SER A 94 -31.31 -32.41 4.99
C SER A 94 -31.90 -31.32 5.89
N GLN A 95 -31.14 -30.81 6.86
CA GLN A 95 -31.59 -29.79 7.80
C GLN A 95 -31.37 -28.40 7.21
N ILE A 96 -30.23 -28.17 6.57
CA ILE A 96 -29.95 -26.95 5.80
C ILE A 96 -30.95 -26.80 4.64
N GLU A 97 -31.24 -27.88 3.92
CA GLU A 97 -32.29 -27.91 2.89
C GLU A 97 -33.69 -27.62 3.45
N THR A 98 -33.95 -27.87 4.74
CA THR A 98 -35.24 -27.57 5.40
C THR A 98 -35.30 -26.11 5.86
N ILE A 99 -34.20 -25.60 6.44
CA ILE A 99 -34.10 -24.23 6.97
C ILE A 99 -34.13 -23.21 5.82
N ALA A 100 -33.39 -23.47 4.73
CA ALA A 100 -33.35 -22.62 3.54
C ALA A 100 -34.63 -22.67 2.66
N GLN A 101 -35.72 -23.29 3.15
CA GLN A 101 -37.07 -23.18 2.57
C GLN A 101 -37.97 -22.22 3.36
N ASN A 102 -37.47 -21.58 4.41
CA ASN A 102 -38.25 -20.66 5.24
C ASN A 102 -37.96 -19.20 4.88
N ASP A 103 -39.01 -18.41 4.64
CA ASP A 103 -38.91 -17.00 4.23
C ASP A 103 -38.29 -16.08 5.30
N GLU A 104 -38.14 -16.51 6.57
CA GLU A 104 -37.41 -15.73 7.60
C GLU A 104 -35.89 -15.97 7.60
N VAL A 105 -35.37 -16.89 6.79
CA VAL A 105 -33.92 -17.20 6.73
C VAL A 105 -33.27 -16.43 5.58
N GLN A 106 -32.44 -15.47 5.93
CA GLN A 106 -31.76 -14.60 4.98
C GLN A 106 -30.55 -15.28 4.33
N SER A 107 -29.70 -15.94 5.12
CA SER A 107 -28.51 -16.62 4.61
C SER A 107 -28.05 -17.80 5.49
N VAL A 108 -27.35 -18.75 4.87
CA VAL A 108 -26.66 -19.86 5.53
C VAL A 108 -25.24 -19.98 4.95
N PHE A 109 -24.26 -19.64 5.78
CA PHE A 109 -22.82 -19.64 5.43
C PHE A 109 -22.06 -20.73 6.20
N LEU A 110 -20.87 -21.08 5.71
CA LEU A 110 -19.97 -22.02 6.35
C LEU A 110 -19.17 -21.30 7.46
N ASN A 111 -18.94 -21.95 8.60
CA ASN A 111 -18.06 -21.40 9.65
C ASN A 111 -16.58 -21.60 9.27
N GLU A 112 -16.08 -20.77 8.35
CA GLU A 112 -14.75 -20.91 7.77
C GLU A 112 -13.63 -20.40 8.68
N LYS A 113 -12.43 -20.92 8.44
CA LYS A 113 -11.20 -20.52 9.16
C LYS A 113 -10.55 -19.33 8.44
N LEU A 114 -10.29 -18.26 9.18
CA LEU A 114 -9.73 -17.01 8.67
C LEU A 114 -8.19 -17.02 8.66
N THR A 115 -7.60 -16.10 7.89
CA THR A 115 -6.14 -15.84 7.81
C THR A 115 -5.74 -14.54 8.52
N TYR A 116 -4.45 -14.45 8.91
CA TYR A 116 -3.84 -13.29 9.58
C TYR A 116 -2.76 -12.65 8.68
N PHE A 117 -2.64 -11.32 8.71
CA PHE A 117 -1.61 -10.49 8.02
C PHE A 117 -0.72 -9.79 9.09
N ASN A 118 0.08 -8.69 8.90
CA ASN A 118 1.21 -8.44 9.86
C ASN A 118 2.01 -7.08 10.13
N ALA A 119 1.78 -5.80 9.73
CA ALA A 119 2.67 -4.64 10.16
C ALA A 119 2.12 -3.19 10.09
N ASP A 120 2.69 -2.24 10.88
CA ASP A 120 2.18 -0.89 11.28
C ASP A 120 2.93 0.34 10.66
N ALA A 121 3.03 1.53 11.31
CA ALA A 121 3.08 2.80 10.55
C ALA A 121 3.36 4.22 11.19
N THR A 122 3.79 4.38 12.45
CA THR A 122 3.62 5.68 13.18
C THR A 122 4.26 6.95 12.62
N GLU A 123 5.59 7.09 12.69
CA GLU A 123 6.31 8.32 12.32
C GLU A 123 5.90 8.83 10.92
N LEU A 124 5.94 7.91 9.94
CA LEU A 124 5.75 8.13 8.52
C LEU A 124 4.40 8.78 8.14
N THR A 125 3.36 8.56 8.95
CA THR A 125 2.01 9.11 8.75
C THR A 125 1.79 10.48 9.41
N GLY A 126 2.78 11.00 10.14
CA GLY A 126 2.70 12.27 10.86
C GLY A 126 1.92 12.20 12.17
N VAL A 127 1.76 11.02 12.77
CA VAL A 127 1.09 10.85 14.07
C VAL A 127 1.82 11.57 15.20
N ASP A 128 3.15 11.52 15.24
CA ASP A 128 3.93 12.22 16.27
C ASP A 128 3.86 13.74 16.10
N LYS A 129 3.73 14.21 14.86
CA LYS A 129 3.43 15.61 14.54
C LYS A 129 2.06 16.03 15.09
N VAL A 130 1.03 15.18 15.01
CA VAL A 130 -0.28 15.42 15.65
C VAL A 130 -0.16 15.53 17.18
N ARG A 131 0.59 14.62 17.82
CA ARG A 131 0.78 14.63 19.29
C ARG A 131 1.52 15.85 19.80
N THR A 132 2.53 16.28 19.05
CA THR A 132 3.47 17.33 19.47
C THR A 132 3.03 18.75 19.09
N ASP A 133 2.16 18.89 18.08
CA ASP A 133 1.71 20.20 17.58
C ASP A 133 1.08 21.08 18.66
N ASN A 134 1.46 22.35 18.68
CA ASN A 134 1.07 23.27 19.74
C ASN A 134 -0.32 23.91 19.51
N GLU A 135 -0.83 23.94 18.29
CA GLU A 135 -2.18 24.43 17.98
C GLU A 135 -3.22 23.36 18.33
N PHE A 136 -3.05 22.12 17.87
CA PHE A 136 -3.91 20.99 18.24
C PHE A 136 -3.94 20.75 19.75
N ARG A 137 -2.78 20.84 20.43
CA ARG A 137 -2.73 20.73 21.90
C ARG A 137 -3.46 21.86 22.61
N GLN A 138 -3.47 23.08 22.08
CA GLN A 138 -4.25 24.19 22.65
C GLN A 138 -5.75 23.99 22.42
N GLN A 139 -6.14 23.45 21.26
CA GLN A 139 -7.52 23.10 20.94
C GLN A 139 -8.02 21.95 21.83
N ASN A 140 -7.18 20.92 22.05
CA ASN A 140 -7.43 19.79 22.96
C ASN A 140 -7.13 20.11 24.44
N GLY A 141 -7.50 21.31 24.91
CA GLY A 141 -7.48 21.69 26.33
C GLY A 141 -6.11 21.70 27.02
N GLY A 142 -5.01 21.69 26.27
CA GLY A 142 -3.62 21.63 26.75
C GLY A 142 -2.94 20.26 26.63
N PHE A 143 -3.66 19.22 26.21
CA PHE A 143 -3.16 17.83 26.15
C PHE A 143 -2.82 17.39 24.72
N PRO A 144 -1.87 16.45 24.54
CA PRO A 144 -1.67 15.75 23.25
C PRO A 144 -2.96 15.06 22.80
N VAL A 145 -3.26 15.15 21.51
CA VAL A 145 -4.26 14.29 20.87
C VAL A 145 -3.67 12.89 20.83
N SER A 146 -4.37 11.92 21.41
CA SER A 146 -3.86 10.58 21.73
C SER A 146 -4.90 9.47 21.56
N GLY A 147 -6.12 9.79 21.11
CA GLY A 147 -7.26 8.88 21.01
C GLY A 147 -8.06 8.78 22.31
N LYS A 148 -7.89 9.76 23.21
CA LYS A 148 -8.33 9.66 24.60
C LYS A 148 -9.84 9.63 24.75
N GLY A 149 -10.35 8.63 25.46
CA GLY A 149 -11.79 8.44 25.65
C GLY A 149 -12.49 7.92 24.38
N VAL A 150 -11.75 7.27 23.49
CA VAL A 150 -12.29 6.55 22.34
C VAL A 150 -12.05 5.06 22.54
N GLY A 151 -13.12 4.29 22.67
CA GLY A 151 -13.06 2.84 22.78
C GLY A 151 -12.74 2.18 21.43
N VAL A 152 -11.67 1.38 21.40
CA VAL A 152 -11.24 0.64 20.20
C VAL A 152 -11.23 -0.86 20.48
N VAL A 153 -12.05 -1.61 19.77
CA VAL A 153 -12.08 -3.09 19.84
C VAL A 153 -11.04 -3.67 18.89
N VAL A 154 -10.16 -4.50 19.45
CA VAL A 154 -9.23 -5.37 18.72
C VAL A 154 -9.88 -6.73 18.59
N ASN A 155 -10.47 -7.03 17.42
CA ASN A 155 -11.22 -8.25 17.15
C ASN A 155 -10.31 -9.29 16.49
N ASP A 156 -9.62 -10.11 17.29
CA ASP A 156 -8.42 -10.84 16.85
C ASP A 156 -8.18 -12.16 17.63
N SER A 157 -6.95 -12.71 17.63
CA SER A 157 -6.55 -13.86 18.44
C SER A 157 -6.65 -13.60 19.94
N GLY A 158 -6.48 -12.34 20.35
CA GLY A 158 -6.58 -11.85 21.72
C GLY A 158 -5.57 -10.73 21.99
N VAL A 159 -5.37 -10.41 23.27
CA VAL A 159 -4.31 -9.50 23.74
C VAL A 159 -3.64 -10.09 24.99
N ASP A 160 -2.32 -9.98 25.09
CA ASP A 160 -1.60 -10.16 26.36
C ASP A 160 -1.66 -8.90 27.23
N GLY A 161 -2.68 -8.80 28.08
CA GLY A 161 -2.82 -7.73 29.06
C GLY A 161 -1.80 -7.74 30.21
N THR A 162 -0.76 -8.60 30.18
CA THR A 162 0.40 -8.48 31.08
C THR A 162 1.46 -7.52 30.56
N HIS A 163 1.47 -7.24 29.25
CA HIS A 163 2.41 -6.32 28.62
C HIS A 163 2.20 -4.88 29.11
N LYS A 164 3.26 -4.15 29.43
CA LYS A 164 3.13 -2.86 30.15
C LYS A 164 2.64 -1.69 29.31
N ASP A 165 2.70 -1.83 27.99
CA ASP A 165 2.25 -0.80 27.07
C ASP A 165 0.71 -0.79 26.90
N HIS A 166 0.04 -1.92 27.18
CA HIS A 166 -1.42 -2.08 27.17
C HIS A 166 -1.90 -3.00 28.30
N GLU A 167 -1.44 -2.70 29.52
CA GLU A 167 -1.73 -3.50 30.72
C GLU A 167 -3.24 -3.48 31.07
N LEU A 168 -3.80 -4.66 31.37
CA LEU A 168 -5.22 -4.83 31.71
C LEU A 168 -5.59 -4.01 32.96
N GLY A 169 -6.66 -3.21 32.86
CA GLY A 169 -7.07 -2.27 33.89
C GLY A 169 -6.31 -0.94 33.85
N ARG A 170 -5.57 -0.65 32.76
CA ARG A 170 -4.96 0.65 32.48
C ARG A 170 -5.53 1.24 31.18
N ASN A 171 -4.86 1.06 30.05
CA ASN A 171 -5.38 1.42 28.72
C ASN A 171 -6.02 0.23 27.98
N LEU A 172 -5.70 -1.02 28.33
CA LEU A 172 -6.56 -2.16 28.02
C LEU A 172 -7.66 -2.21 29.08
N VAL A 173 -8.79 -1.57 28.80
CA VAL A 173 -9.90 -1.42 29.77
C VAL A 173 -10.69 -2.71 29.95
N GLN A 174 -10.67 -3.59 28.95
CA GLN A 174 -11.31 -4.90 28.98
C GLN A 174 -10.53 -5.89 28.08
N ASN A 175 -10.51 -7.17 28.47
CA ASN A 175 -9.96 -8.26 27.67
C ASN A 175 -10.85 -9.51 27.80
N VAL A 176 -11.43 -9.91 26.68
CA VAL A 176 -12.53 -10.87 26.59
C VAL A 176 -12.08 -12.11 25.85
N LEU A 177 -12.42 -13.30 26.37
CA LEU A 177 -12.35 -14.55 25.62
C LEU A 177 -13.75 -14.94 25.16
N GLY A 178 -13.95 -14.98 23.84
CA GLY A 178 -15.12 -15.59 23.22
C GLY A 178 -15.01 -17.12 23.24
N THR A 179 -16.07 -17.83 23.64
CA THR A 179 -16.10 -19.30 23.60
C THR A 179 -17.22 -19.78 22.70
N THR A 180 -16.99 -19.85 21.38
CA THR A 180 -18.04 -20.21 20.41
C THR A 180 -18.09 -21.69 20.03
N ASN A 181 -17.17 -22.52 20.53
CA ASN A 181 -17.00 -23.94 20.16
C ASN A 181 -18.31 -24.75 20.25
N LEU A 182 -18.96 -24.92 19.10
CA LEU A 182 -20.26 -25.57 18.93
C LEU A 182 -20.28 -27.04 19.42
N GLN A 183 -19.14 -27.72 19.40
CA GLN A 183 -18.99 -29.11 19.86
C GLN A 183 -19.07 -29.24 21.40
N GLY A 184 -18.97 -28.12 22.14
CA GLY A 184 -19.05 -28.08 23.61
C GLY A 184 -20.44 -27.73 24.16
N LEU A 185 -21.43 -27.45 23.30
CA LEU A 185 -22.73 -26.92 23.69
C LEU A 185 -23.80 -28.01 23.90
N THR A 186 -24.92 -27.64 24.52
CA THR A 186 -26.11 -28.49 24.65
C THR A 186 -27.36 -27.60 24.69
N GLY A 187 -28.25 -27.74 23.72
CA GLY A 187 -29.29 -26.75 23.44
C GLY A 187 -28.79 -25.62 22.54
N ILE A 188 -29.71 -24.78 22.05
CA ILE A 188 -29.36 -23.48 21.45
C ILE A 188 -29.28 -22.47 22.60
N VAL A 189 -28.09 -21.96 22.89
CA VAL A 189 -27.83 -21.07 24.03
C VAL A 189 -27.31 -19.70 23.59
N PRO A 190 -27.61 -18.61 24.31
CA PRO A 190 -26.98 -17.30 24.04
C PRO A 190 -25.46 -17.37 24.17
N ILE A 191 -24.74 -16.60 23.35
CA ILE A 191 -23.29 -16.44 23.48
C ILE A 191 -22.93 -15.90 24.86
N SER A 192 -21.88 -16.48 25.43
CA SER A 192 -21.33 -16.12 26.73
C SER A 192 -19.83 -15.84 26.59
N TYR A 193 -19.37 -14.89 27.40
CA TYR A 193 -18.03 -14.33 27.33
C TYR A 193 -17.32 -14.55 28.66
N THR A 194 -16.00 -14.77 28.62
CA THR A 194 -15.17 -14.66 29.83
C THR A 194 -14.43 -13.32 29.78
N GLU A 195 -14.82 -12.40 30.66
CA GLU A 195 -14.23 -11.06 30.76
C GLU A 195 -13.08 -11.01 31.78
N ASN A 196 -12.32 -9.90 31.75
CA ASN A 196 -11.17 -9.65 32.62
C ASN A 196 -10.10 -10.75 32.54
N VAL A 197 -9.97 -11.38 31.37
CA VAL A 197 -8.99 -12.45 31.13
C VAL A 197 -7.62 -11.80 30.91
N VAL A 198 -6.69 -12.08 31.82
CA VAL A 198 -5.37 -11.40 31.88
C VAL A 198 -4.59 -11.50 30.56
N ASN A 199 -4.63 -12.65 29.90
CA ASN A 199 -4.04 -12.88 28.58
C ASN A 199 -4.97 -13.81 27.79
N THR A 200 -5.41 -13.36 26.61
CA THR A 200 -6.24 -14.14 25.68
C THR A 200 -5.43 -14.64 24.47
N ASP A 201 -4.34 -13.94 24.11
CA ASP A 201 -3.44 -14.26 22.99
C ASP A 201 -2.37 -15.31 23.32
N THR A 202 -2.80 -16.47 23.81
CA THR A 202 -1.89 -17.47 24.38
C THR A 202 -0.99 -18.19 23.37
N ASN A 203 -1.34 -18.15 22.07
CA ASN A 203 -0.75 -19.02 21.04
C ASN A 203 -0.34 -18.31 19.73
N SER A 204 -0.69 -17.03 19.51
CA SER A 204 -0.46 -16.34 18.22
C SER A 204 0.53 -15.17 18.35
N GLY A 205 0.23 -14.19 19.19
CA GLY A 205 0.99 -12.94 19.32
C GLY A 205 0.55 -11.84 18.35
N HIS A 206 -0.24 -12.18 17.33
CA HIS A 206 -0.75 -11.25 16.33
C HIS A 206 -1.67 -10.19 16.95
N GLY A 207 -2.74 -10.58 17.66
CA GLY A 207 -3.67 -9.64 18.27
C GLY A 207 -3.04 -8.75 19.36
N THR A 208 -2.01 -9.26 20.06
CA THR A 208 -1.19 -8.45 20.96
C THR A 208 -0.41 -7.37 20.22
N HIS A 209 0.20 -7.72 19.08
CA HIS A 209 0.93 -6.79 18.21
C HIS A 209 -0.03 -5.74 17.62
N VAL A 210 -1.18 -6.17 17.07
CA VAL A 210 -2.31 -5.31 16.62
C VAL A 210 -2.77 -4.32 17.71
N ALA A 211 -2.94 -4.77 18.95
CA ALA A 211 -3.33 -3.91 20.07
C ALA A 211 -2.24 -2.87 20.43
N GLY A 212 -0.98 -3.27 20.32
CA GLY A 212 0.16 -2.36 20.39
C GLY A 212 0.12 -1.31 19.28
N SER A 213 -0.20 -1.70 18.05
CA SER A 213 -0.33 -0.81 16.88
C SER A 213 -1.42 0.23 17.04
N VAL A 214 -2.58 -0.14 17.62
CA VAL A 214 -3.65 0.81 17.95
C VAL A 214 -3.17 1.78 19.03
N GLY A 215 -2.73 1.29 20.19
CA GLY A 215 -2.66 2.11 21.41
C GLY A 215 -1.69 1.64 22.49
N GLY A 216 -0.61 0.95 22.10
CA GLY A 216 0.52 0.70 22.99
C GLY A 216 1.15 2.02 23.46
N THR A 217 1.36 2.17 24.76
CA THR A 217 1.87 3.42 25.39
C THR A 217 3.40 3.62 25.31
N GLY A 218 4.14 2.77 24.59
CA GLY A 218 5.60 2.85 24.47
C GLY A 218 6.35 2.76 25.81
N ALA A 219 5.70 2.30 26.88
CA ALA A 219 6.19 2.38 28.25
C ALA A 219 7.48 1.56 28.47
N LEU A 220 7.68 0.48 27.69
CA LEU A 220 8.88 -0.36 27.70
C LEU A 220 9.96 0.09 26.69
N SER A 221 9.72 1.17 25.95
CA SER A 221 10.64 1.79 24.98
C SER A 221 10.82 3.31 25.17
N SER A 222 10.35 3.85 26.30
CA SER A 222 10.33 5.29 26.61
C SER A 222 9.63 6.18 25.56
N GLY A 223 8.63 5.62 24.87
CA GLY A 223 7.84 6.30 23.83
C GLY A 223 8.21 5.93 22.39
N LEU A 224 9.38 5.29 22.16
CA LEU A 224 9.90 5.01 20.81
C LEU A 224 9.02 4.04 20.00
N HIS A 225 8.27 3.17 20.67
CA HIS A 225 7.34 2.22 20.06
C HIS A 225 5.92 2.42 20.62
N GLU A 226 5.46 3.68 20.71
CA GLU A 226 4.05 4.01 20.90
C GLU A 226 3.23 3.60 19.66
N GLY A 227 2.05 3.00 19.86
CA GLY A 227 1.05 2.80 18.80
C GLY A 227 0.42 4.10 18.33
N ALA A 228 -0.49 4.08 17.37
CA ALA A 228 -1.10 5.27 16.77
C ALA A 228 -1.86 6.19 17.74
N ALA A 229 -2.50 5.62 18.76
CA ALA A 229 -3.37 6.29 19.72
C ALA A 229 -3.14 5.76 21.16
N PRO A 230 -2.02 6.12 21.82
CA PRO A 230 -1.63 5.59 23.14
C PRO A 230 -2.53 6.05 24.30
N GLY A 231 -3.49 6.94 24.04
CA GLY A 231 -4.52 7.35 24.99
C GLY A 231 -5.86 6.63 24.82
N ALA A 232 -6.02 5.80 23.78
CA ALA A 232 -7.26 5.08 23.50
C ALA A 232 -7.57 3.97 24.52
N ASP A 233 -8.86 3.73 24.74
CA ASP A 233 -9.36 2.72 25.65
C ASP A 233 -9.54 1.40 24.86
N LEU A 234 -8.55 0.51 24.94
CA LEU A 234 -8.51 -0.73 24.18
C LEU A 234 -9.43 -1.79 24.80
N VAL A 235 -10.22 -2.44 23.95
CA VAL A 235 -11.04 -3.61 24.29
C VAL A 235 -10.52 -4.80 23.48
N GLY A 236 -9.78 -5.69 24.13
CA GLY A 236 -9.31 -6.93 23.50
C GLY A 236 -10.45 -7.93 23.39
N TYR A 237 -10.76 -8.40 22.18
CA TYR A 237 -11.62 -9.55 21.97
C TYR A 237 -10.80 -10.70 21.36
N GLY A 238 -10.55 -11.71 22.19
CA GLY A 238 -9.83 -12.93 21.81
C GLY A 238 -10.77 -14.01 21.32
N SER A 239 -10.60 -14.34 20.05
CA SER A 239 -11.29 -15.42 19.33
C SER A 239 -10.67 -16.80 19.56
N GLY A 240 -9.58 -16.88 20.33
CA GLY A 240 -8.92 -18.13 20.68
C GLY A 240 -7.94 -18.66 19.63
N GLY A 241 -7.57 -19.94 19.77
CA GLY A 241 -6.40 -20.53 19.09
C GLY A 241 -6.49 -20.73 17.57
N ALA A 242 -7.65 -20.44 16.96
CA ALA A 242 -7.85 -20.37 15.52
C ALA A 242 -9.07 -19.49 15.23
N LEU A 243 -8.91 -18.44 14.42
CA LEU A 243 -10.04 -17.61 13.99
C LEU A 243 -11.00 -18.42 13.12
N PHE A 244 -12.27 -18.44 13.51
CA PHE A 244 -13.39 -18.78 12.62
C PHE A 244 -14.37 -17.59 12.53
N ILE A 245 -15.18 -17.56 11.47
CA ILE A 245 -16.17 -16.49 11.25
C ILE A 245 -17.11 -16.31 12.47
N LEU A 246 -17.53 -17.40 13.11
CA LEU A 246 -18.42 -17.33 14.29
C LEU A 246 -17.77 -16.64 15.49
N ASP A 247 -16.46 -16.84 15.72
CA ASP A 247 -15.74 -16.16 16.80
C ASP A 247 -15.64 -14.65 16.54
N ALA A 248 -15.28 -14.28 15.31
CA ALA A 248 -15.16 -12.90 14.86
C ALA A 248 -16.49 -12.13 14.93
N ILE A 249 -17.62 -12.78 14.61
CA ILE A 249 -18.98 -12.24 14.79
C ILE A 249 -19.29 -12.01 16.27
N GLY A 250 -18.84 -12.90 17.16
CA GLY A 250 -18.97 -12.70 18.60
C GLY A 250 -18.27 -11.44 19.11
N GLY A 251 -17.20 -10.98 18.43
CA GLY A 251 -16.53 -9.71 18.69
C GLY A 251 -17.38 -8.50 18.31
N PHE A 252 -18.06 -8.54 17.16
CA PHE A 252 -19.07 -7.52 16.79
C PHE A 252 -20.27 -7.53 17.77
N ASP A 253 -20.76 -8.72 18.16
CA ASP A 253 -21.87 -8.85 19.12
C ASP A 253 -21.49 -8.27 20.50
N TYR A 254 -20.26 -8.53 20.97
CA TYR A 254 -19.73 -7.94 22.20
C TYR A 254 -19.61 -6.42 22.09
N ALA A 255 -19.04 -5.91 21.00
CA ALA A 255 -18.84 -4.48 20.75
C ALA A 255 -20.16 -3.71 20.69
N ILE A 256 -21.16 -4.25 20.02
CA ILE A 256 -22.51 -3.68 19.89
C ILE A 256 -23.26 -3.70 21.23
N THR A 257 -23.07 -4.76 22.03
CA THR A 257 -23.72 -4.94 23.33
C THR A 257 -23.15 -3.98 24.38
N HIS A 258 -21.82 -3.87 24.46
CA HIS A 258 -21.12 -3.07 25.49
C HIS A 258 -20.68 -1.67 24.99
N GLN A 259 -21.21 -1.24 23.84
CA GLN A 259 -20.83 0.02 23.17
C GLN A 259 -20.80 1.24 24.11
N ARG A 260 -21.77 1.34 25.02
CA ARG A 260 -21.92 2.47 25.96
C ARG A 260 -21.10 2.33 27.24
N GLU A 261 -20.53 1.16 27.50
CA GLU A 261 -19.77 0.88 28.73
C GLU A 261 -18.29 1.25 28.56
N TYR A 262 -17.73 0.99 27.38
CA TYR A 262 -16.33 1.29 27.02
C TYR A 262 -16.21 2.39 25.94
N ASP A 263 -17.28 3.18 25.71
CA ASP A 263 -17.46 4.15 24.61
C ASP A 263 -16.87 3.68 23.27
N ILE A 264 -17.33 2.51 22.81
CA ILE A 264 -16.78 1.84 21.62
C ILE A 264 -17.20 2.62 20.37
N ARG A 265 -16.20 3.18 19.69
CA ARG A 265 -16.35 3.94 18.45
C ARG A 265 -15.58 3.35 17.28
N VAL A 266 -14.68 2.39 17.51
CA VAL A 266 -13.85 1.79 16.47
C VAL A 266 -13.74 0.27 16.67
N ILE A 267 -13.77 -0.50 15.58
CA ILE A 267 -13.41 -1.93 15.54
C ILE A 267 -12.36 -2.12 14.45
N THR A 268 -11.20 -2.68 14.81
CA THR A 268 -10.17 -3.12 13.84
C THR A 268 -10.26 -4.64 13.65
N ASN A 269 -10.30 -5.07 12.39
CA ASN A 269 -10.42 -6.47 11.99
C ASN A 269 -9.23 -6.83 11.10
N SER A 270 -8.25 -7.49 11.70
CA SER A 270 -6.94 -7.76 11.12
C SER A 270 -6.88 -9.18 10.56
N TRP A 271 -7.89 -9.53 9.78
CA TRP A 271 -8.14 -10.86 9.24
C TRP A 271 -9.06 -10.80 8.01
N GLY A 272 -9.14 -11.90 7.26
CA GLY A 272 -9.98 -12.01 6.07
C GLY A 272 -10.23 -13.44 5.61
N SER A 273 -10.91 -13.55 4.47
CA SER A 273 -11.08 -14.77 3.68
C SER A 273 -10.88 -14.47 2.19
N SER A 274 -10.97 -15.48 1.33
CA SER A 274 -10.96 -15.33 -0.13
C SER A 274 -12.37 -15.45 -0.70
N GLY A 275 -12.79 -14.51 -1.54
CA GLY A 275 -14.11 -14.53 -2.18
C GLY A 275 -14.41 -13.20 -2.88
N ASP A 276 -15.66 -13.00 -3.28
CA ASP A 276 -16.15 -11.68 -3.71
C ASP A 276 -17.20 -11.15 -2.72
N PHE A 277 -17.56 -9.87 -2.84
CA PHE A 277 -18.45 -9.20 -1.91
C PHE A 277 -19.90 -9.71 -2.01
N GLU A 278 -20.42 -10.26 -0.90
CA GLU A 278 -21.82 -10.66 -0.75
C GLU A 278 -22.47 -9.88 0.42
N PRO A 279 -23.45 -8.99 0.17
CA PRO A 279 -24.15 -8.23 1.20
C PRO A 279 -24.76 -9.05 2.33
N THR A 280 -25.20 -10.29 2.06
CA THR A 280 -25.85 -11.19 3.01
C THR A 280 -24.89 -12.10 3.78
N ASP A 281 -23.58 -11.91 3.61
CA ASP A 281 -22.57 -12.57 4.44
C ASP A 281 -22.72 -12.12 5.92
N PRO A 282 -22.67 -13.04 6.90
CA PRO A 282 -22.80 -12.72 8.31
C PRO A 282 -21.83 -11.63 8.85
N VAL A 283 -20.61 -11.52 8.32
CA VAL A 283 -19.64 -10.47 8.69
C VAL A 283 -20.05 -9.12 8.11
N ASN A 284 -20.61 -9.10 6.89
CA ASN A 284 -21.12 -7.89 6.26
C ASN A 284 -22.36 -7.36 7.01
N ILE A 285 -23.25 -8.25 7.45
CA ILE A 285 -24.40 -7.89 8.30
C ILE A 285 -23.94 -7.39 9.68
N ALA A 286 -22.97 -8.06 10.31
CA ALA A 286 -22.44 -7.65 11.62
C ALA A 286 -21.71 -6.29 11.59
N SER A 287 -20.89 -6.05 10.56
CA SER A 287 -20.20 -4.78 10.36
C SER A 287 -21.15 -3.64 9.98
N LYS A 288 -22.20 -3.91 9.19
CA LYS A 288 -23.28 -2.96 8.89
C LYS A 288 -24.00 -2.52 10.17
N LYS A 289 -24.37 -3.46 11.06
CA LYS A 289 -25.01 -3.13 12.34
C LYS A 289 -24.10 -2.31 13.27
N ALA A 290 -22.80 -2.55 13.27
CA ALA A 290 -21.85 -1.71 14.02
C ALA A 290 -21.80 -0.28 13.44
N PHE A 291 -21.71 -0.16 12.12
CA PHE A 291 -21.74 1.10 11.37
C PHE A 291 -23.00 1.93 11.66
N ASP A 292 -24.20 1.32 11.60
CA ASP A 292 -25.48 2.01 11.84
C ASP A 292 -25.59 2.57 13.28
N ARG A 293 -24.78 2.07 14.21
CA ARG A 293 -24.69 2.53 15.60
C ARG A 293 -23.59 3.57 15.82
N GLY A 294 -22.95 4.05 14.75
CA GLY A 294 -21.90 5.06 14.79
C GLY A 294 -20.51 4.53 15.16
N ILE A 295 -20.28 3.22 15.00
CA ILE A 295 -18.98 2.56 15.19
C ILE A 295 -18.26 2.50 13.83
N VAL A 296 -17.02 2.96 13.77
CA VAL A 296 -16.17 2.86 12.58
C VAL A 296 -15.59 1.45 12.50
N VAL A 297 -15.76 0.77 11.36
CA VAL A 297 -15.25 -0.58 11.14
C VAL A 297 -14.12 -0.52 10.11
N LEU A 298 -12.96 -1.06 10.45
CA LEU A 298 -11.80 -1.18 9.56
C LEU A 298 -11.49 -2.66 9.29
N PHE A 299 -11.05 -2.96 8.07
CA PHE A 299 -10.63 -4.29 7.63
C PHE A 299 -9.31 -4.23 6.85
N ALA A 300 -8.46 -5.23 7.07
CA ALA A 300 -7.26 -5.46 6.27
C ALA A 300 -7.63 -5.85 4.83
N ALA A 301 -6.97 -5.25 3.84
CA ALA A 301 -7.27 -5.52 2.42
C ALA A 301 -6.90 -6.95 1.97
N GLY A 302 -5.96 -7.62 2.65
CA GLY A 302 -5.42 -8.95 2.30
C GLY A 302 -3.90 -8.93 2.05
N ASN A 303 -3.29 -10.11 1.95
CA ASN A 303 -1.87 -10.30 1.62
C ASN A 303 -1.65 -11.21 0.38
N GLU A 304 -2.64 -11.29 -0.50
CA GLU A 304 -2.68 -12.19 -1.65
C GLU A 304 -2.20 -11.52 -2.96
N GLY A 305 -1.75 -10.26 -2.90
CA GLY A 305 -1.14 -9.51 -4.01
C GLY A 305 0.18 -10.11 -4.53
N PRO A 306 0.74 -9.58 -5.65
CA PRO A 306 0.43 -8.29 -6.29
C PRO A 306 -0.66 -8.34 -7.38
N SER A 307 -1.33 -9.48 -7.57
CA SER A 307 -2.34 -9.65 -8.64
C SER A 307 -3.64 -8.87 -8.40
N GLU A 308 -4.35 -8.52 -9.48
CA GLU A 308 -5.77 -8.14 -9.45
C GLU A 308 -6.64 -9.23 -8.81
N ASN A 309 -7.81 -8.85 -8.29
CA ASN A 309 -8.81 -9.72 -7.66
C ASN A 309 -8.25 -10.53 -6.47
N THR A 310 -7.54 -9.85 -5.57
CA THR A 310 -6.94 -10.42 -4.35
C THR A 310 -7.52 -9.82 -3.05
N HIS A 311 -8.38 -8.81 -3.17
CA HIS A 311 -8.96 -8.02 -2.09
C HIS A 311 -10.01 -8.78 -1.25
N ASN A 312 -9.84 -8.74 0.08
CA ASN A 312 -10.69 -9.34 1.11
C ASN A 312 -12.18 -8.96 0.94
N PRO A 313 -13.12 -9.92 0.83
CA PRO A 313 -14.54 -9.63 0.56
C PRO A 313 -15.23 -8.83 1.68
N TYR A 314 -14.73 -8.90 2.93
CA TYR A 314 -15.24 -8.08 4.04
C TYR A 314 -14.76 -6.63 3.95
N ALA A 315 -13.61 -6.39 3.33
CA ALA A 315 -13.05 -5.06 3.12
C ALA A 315 -13.73 -4.32 1.94
N LYS A 316 -14.29 -5.05 0.98
CA LYS A 316 -15.10 -4.51 -0.15
C LYS A 316 -16.41 -3.83 0.29
N ALA A 317 -16.87 -4.04 1.53
CA ALA A 317 -18.15 -3.52 2.02
C ALA A 317 -18.15 -1.96 2.08
N PRO A 318 -19.18 -1.28 1.54
CA PRO A 318 -19.10 0.16 1.30
C PRO A 318 -19.07 0.99 2.60
N TRP A 319 -19.60 0.45 3.69
CA TRP A 319 -19.61 1.05 5.03
C TRP A 319 -18.32 0.84 5.86
N VAL A 320 -17.42 -0.06 5.46
CA VAL A 320 -16.13 -0.27 6.15
C VAL A 320 -15.01 0.55 5.49
N ILE A 321 -13.87 0.65 6.16
CA ILE A 321 -12.62 1.20 5.62
C ILE A 321 -11.68 0.02 5.31
N SER A 322 -11.38 -0.19 4.04
CA SER A 322 -10.37 -1.16 3.60
C SER A 322 -8.98 -0.53 3.62
N VAL A 323 -8.01 -1.21 4.23
CA VAL A 323 -6.64 -0.69 4.42
C VAL A 323 -5.60 -1.61 3.76
N GLY A 324 -4.94 -1.09 2.72
CA GLY A 324 -3.77 -1.70 2.08
C GLY A 324 -2.46 -1.40 2.82
N ALA A 325 -1.37 -2.09 2.45
CA ALA A 325 -0.08 -2.05 3.13
C ALA A 325 1.01 -1.37 2.29
N GLY A 326 1.55 -0.25 2.77
CA GLY A 326 2.68 0.47 2.16
C GLY A 326 4.03 0.08 2.74
N VAL A 327 5.10 0.32 2.00
CA VAL A 327 6.49 0.20 2.49
C VAL A 327 6.95 1.56 3.05
N LYS A 328 8.02 1.58 3.87
CA LYS A 328 8.50 2.80 4.55
C LYS A 328 9.08 3.87 3.62
N ASP A 329 9.34 3.52 2.37
CA ASP A 329 9.69 4.43 1.28
C ASP A 329 8.48 5.14 0.64
N GLY A 330 7.27 4.57 0.71
CA GLY A 330 6.05 5.11 0.09
C GLY A 330 5.47 4.28 -1.08
N THR A 331 6.12 3.18 -1.44
CA THR A 331 5.59 2.21 -2.40
C THR A 331 4.48 1.34 -1.78
N LEU A 332 3.66 0.70 -2.63
CA LEU A 332 2.72 -0.35 -2.19
C LEU A 332 3.48 -1.66 -2.03
N ALA A 333 3.34 -2.33 -0.88
CA ALA A 333 3.98 -3.62 -0.66
C ALA A 333 3.43 -4.69 -1.63
N ASP A 334 4.29 -5.53 -2.20
CA ASP A 334 3.87 -6.47 -3.26
C ASP A 334 2.75 -7.42 -2.82
N PHE A 335 2.83 -7.96 -1.61
CA PHE A 335 1.78 -8.83 -1.06
C PHE A 335 0.46 -8.09 -0.85
N SER A 336 0.43 -6.76 -0.75
CA SER A 336 -0.80 -6.02 -0.42
C SER A 336 -1.86 -6.31 -1.47
N SER A 337 -2.95 -6.93 -1.03
CA SER A 337 -4.05 -7.29 -1.92
C SER A 337 -4.64 -6.05 -2.61
N ARG A 338 -5.03 -6.25 -3.86
CA ARG A 338 -5.52 -5.24 -4.79
C ARG A 338 -6.89 -5.66 -5.29
N GLY A 339 -7.71 -4.66 -5.60
CA GLY A 339 -9.02 -4.88 -6.18
C GLY A 339 -8.94 -5.27 -7.65
N THR A 340 -9.94 -4.88 -8.44
CA THR A 340 -10.02 -5.26 -9.85
C THR A 340 -10.54 -4.06 -10.66
N LYS A 341 -9.82 -3.68 -11.72
CA LYS A 341 -10.00 -2.37 -12.35
C LYS A 341 -11.41 -2.17 -12.93
N GLY A 342 -12.21 -1.34 -12.26
CA GLY A 342 -13.59 -1.03 -12.67
C GLY A 342 -14.65 -2.06 -12.26
N VAL A 343 -14.31 -3.00 -11.38
CA VAL A 343 -15.27 -3.92 -10.75
C VAL A 343 -15.94 -3.24 -9.56
N GLY A 344 -17.20 -3.58 -9.32
CA GLY A 344 -18.08 -2.99 -8.32
C GLY A 344 -19.54 -3.21 -8.72
N GLY A 345 -20.46 -2.69 -7.91
CA GLY A 345 -21.89 -2.85 -8.18
C GLY A 345 -22.79 -2.07 -7.23
N THR A 346 -24.08 -2.13 -7.50
CA THR A 346 -25.12 -1.55 -6.64
C THR A 346 -26.06 -2.63 -6.11
N PHE A 347 -26.46 -2.48 -4.85
CA PHE A 347 -27.42 -3.37 -4.17
C PHE A 347 -28.36 -2.56 -3.29
N THR A 348 -29.42 -3.19 -2.78
CA THR A 348 -30.33 -2.58 -1.81
C THR A 348 -30.29 -3.36 -0.51
N MET A 349 -30.07 -2.67 0.60
CA MET A 349 -30.08 -3.22 1.96
C MET A 349 -30.80 -2.23 2.87
N ASP A 350 -31.69 -2.71 3.75
CA ASP A 350 -32.50 -1.90 4.68
C ASP A 350 -33.37 -0.81 4.00
N GLY A 351 -33.66 -0.99 2.70
CA GLY A 351 -34.36 0.01 1.87
C GLY A 351 -33.48 1.15 1.35
N GLN A 352 -32.18 1.13 1.62
CA GLN A 352 -31.18 2.04 1.08
C GLN A 352 -30.43 1.40 -0.11
N GLU A 353 -30.21 2.17 -1.17
CA GLU A 353 -29.31 1.80 -2.26
C GLU A 353 -27.85 2.04 -1.83
N TRP A 354 -27.02 1.02 -1.98
CA TRP A 354 -25.58 1.04 -1.69
C TRP A 354 -24.81 0.77 -2.97
N SER A 355 -23.65 1.43 -3.10
CA SER A 355 -22.70 1.22 -4.20
C SER A 355 -21.35 0.83 -3.62
N TRP A 356 -20.78 -0.26 -4.11
CA TRP A 356 -19.45 -0.75 -3.73
C TRP A 356 -18.54 -0.81 -4.96
N LYS A 357 -17.24 -0.84 -4.71
CA LYS A 357 -16.19 -0.99 -5.72
C LYS A 357 -15.18 -1.99 -5.21
N ASP A 358 -14.53 -2.69 -6.14
CA ASP A 358 -13.35 -3.48 -5.79
C ASP A 358 -12.10 -2.60 -5.79
N GLU A 359 -11.97 -1.78 -4.74
CA GLU A 359 -10.78 -0.97 -4.44
C GLU A 359 -10.59 -0.81 -2.93
N PRO A 360 -9.34 -0.78 -2.41
CA PRO A 360 -9.11 -0.40 -1.01
C PRO A 360 -9.50 1.06 -0.78
N THR A 361 -9.72 1.46 0.47
CA THR A 361 -10.10 2.85 0.79
C THR A 361 -8.87 3.76 0.89
N ILE A 362 -7.86 3.27 1.60
CA ILE A 362 -6.57 3.94 1.82
C ILE A 362 -5.47 2.87 1.92
N VAL A 363 -4.22 3.31 1.79
CA VAL A 363 -3.06 2.56 2.24
C VAL A 363 -2.58 3.15 3.57
N ALA A 364 -2.14 2.29 4.49
CA ALA A 364 -1.28 2.69 5.59
C ALA A 364 0.01 1.85 5.53
N PRO A 365 1.13 2.28 6.13
CA PRO A 365 2.36 1.51 6.13
C PRO A 365 2.15 0.12 6.76
N GLY A 366 2.96 -0.84 6.33
CA GLY A 366 2.63 -2.25 6.46
C GLY A 366 3.80 -3.23 6.32
N VAL A 367 5.05 -2.80 6.54
CA VAL A 367 6.27 -3.62 6.35
C VAL A 367 7.32 -3.41 7.45
N ASP A 368 7.83 -4.51 8.00
CA ASP A 368 8.97 -4.69 8.92
C ASP A 368 8.89 -3.88 10.21
N ILE A 369 7.84 -4.10 11.02
CA ILE A 369 7.46 -3.15 12.07
C ILE A 369 7.23 -3.69 13.48
N ILE A 370 7.69 -2.84 14.40
CA ILE A 370 7.99 -3.04 15.82
C ILE A 370 6.77 -2.67 16.66
N SER A 371 6.02 -3.67 17.09
CA SER A 371 4.94 -3.51 18.07
C SER A 371 5.06 -4.58 19.16
N THR A 372 4.20 -4.48 20.18
CA THR A 372 4.28 -5.23 21.44
C THR A 372 4.21 -6.74 21.24
N ARG A 373 5.07 -7.50 21.93
CA ARG A 373 5.23 -8.95 21.78
C ARG A 373 4.72 -9.72 22.99
N VAL A 374 4.13 -10.89 22.75
CA VAL A 374 3.74 -11.84 23.80
C VAL A 374 4.95 -12.51 24.47
N PRO A 375 4.90 -12.82 25.78
CA PRO A 375 5.94 -13.56 26.50
C PRO A 375 5.92 -15.05 26.13
N GLY A 376 6.36 -15.37 24.91
CA GLY A 376 6.38 -16.70 24.33
C GLY A 376 7.68 -17.03 23.57
N PRO A 377 7.76 -18.21 22.93
CA PRO A 377 8.87 -18.53 22.03
C PRO A 377 8.88 -17.59 20.82
N LEU A 378 10.07 -17.16 20.38
CA LEU A 378 10.24 -16.29 19.22
C LEU A 378 9.58 -16.90 17.97
N SER A 379 8.80 -16.09 17.23
CA SER A 379 8.47 -16.44 15.86
C SER A 379 9.76 -16.47 15.05
N ALA A 380 10.09 -17.63 14.49
CA ALA A 380 11.32 -17.80 13.70
C ALA A 380 11.36 -16.91 12.44
N LEU A 381 10.19 -16.40 12.01
CA LEU A 381 10.05 -15.47 10.90
C LEU A 381 10.40 -14.02 11.28
N SER A 382 10.24 -13.62 12.55
CA SER A 382 10.58 -12.27 13.01
C SER A 382 12.00 -12.14 13.52
N ALA A 383 12.61 -13.21 14.04
CA ALA A 383 13.86 -13.16 14.82
C ALA A 383 15.08 -12.54 14.11
N ALA A 384 15.11 -12.50 12.77
CA ALA A 384 16.15 -11.80 12.01
C ALA A 384 15.91 -10.28 11.98
N LYS A 385 14.71 -9.85 11.59
CA LYS A 385 14.31 -8.44 11.52
C LYS A 385 14.19 -7.78 12.90
N ASP A 386 13.79 -8.55 13.92
CA ASP A 386 13.93 -8.19 15.33
C ASP A 386 15.36 -7.72 15.64
N ALA A 387 16.36 -8.54 15.31
CA ALA A 387 17.76 -8.30 15.64
C ALA A 387 18.44 -7.22 14.77
N GLU A 388 17.82 -6.86 13.64
CA GLU A 388 18.24 -5.77 12.74
C GLU A 388 17.65 -4.42 13.19
N LEU A 389 16.36 -4.40 13.55
CA LEU A 389 15.57 -3.16 13.69
C LEU A 389 15.22 -2.79 15.14
N ILE A 390 15.33 -3.71 16.11
CA ILE A 390 14.95 -3.47 17.51
C ILE A 390 16.19 -3.47 18.40
N GLU A 391 16.35 -2.42 19.23
CA GLU A 391 17.45 -2.36 20.18
C GLU A 391 17.46 -3.58 21.14
N PRO A 392 18.63 -4.13 21.52
CA PRO A 392 18.69 -5.32 22.38
C PRO A 392 18.01 -5.20 23.75
N GLY A 393 17.74 -3.99 24.24
CA GLY A 393 16.94 -3.75 25.45
C GLY A 393 15.42 -3.86 25.24
N HIS A 394 14.94 -3.67 24.01
CA HIS A 394 13.53 -3.68 23.61
C HIS A 394 13.07 -5.05 23.07
N LEU A 395 14.00 -5.89 22.57
CA LEU A 395 13.72 -7.25 22.07
C LEU A 395 12.81 -8.15 22.94
N PRO A 396 12.84 -8.10 24.29
CA PRO A 396 11.94 -8.91 25.12
C PRO A 396 10.48 -8.47 25.08
N TYR A 397 10.20 -7.27 24.56
CA TYR A 397 8.92 -6.55 24.69
C TYR A 397 8.29 -6.23 23.33
N TYR A 398 9.08 -6.14 22.26
CA TYR A 398 8.60 -5.80 20.91
C TYR A 398 9.09 -6.80 19.86
N THR A 399 8.42 -6.86 18.71
CA THR A 399 8.81 -7.72 17.57
C THR A 399 8.41 -7.13 16.22
N THR A 400 9.16 -7.48 15.18
CA THR A 400 8.91 -7.12 13.78
C THR A 400 8.01 -8.12 13.07
N MET A 401 7.04 -7.64 12.30
CA MET A 401 6.19 -8.44 11.42
C MET A 401 6.01 -7.67 10.06
N SER A 402 5.32 -8.22 9.04
CA SER A 402 5.02 -7.58 7.72
C SER A 402 3.64 -7.98 7.11
N GLY A 403 2.70 -7.04 6.86
CA GLY A 403 1.38 -7.31 6.25
C GLY A 403 0.23 -6.29 6.52
N THR A 404 -0.92 -6.40 5.85
CA THR A 404 -2.07 -5.45 6.00
C THR A 404 -2.74 -5.40 7.38
N SER A 405 -2.54 -6.41 8.24
CA SER A 405 -3.16 -6.47 9.56
C SER A 405 -2.75 -5.38 10.53
N MET A 406 -1.63 -4.68 10.34
CA MET A 406 -1.24 -3.59 11.26
C MET A 406 -1.27 -2.19 10.62
N ALA A 407 -1.37 -2.12 9.29
CA ALA A 407 -1.82 -0.96 8.54
C ALA A 407 -3.25 -0.58 9.01
N THR A 408 -4.08 -1.60 9.20
CA THR A 408 -5.48 -1.49 9.67
C THR A 408 -5.64 -0.88 11.07
N PRO A 409 -5.06 -1.41 12.17
CA PRO A 409 -5.09 -0.84 13.51
C PRO A 409 -4.31 0.46 13.63
N HIS A 410 -3.27 0.69 12.82
CA HIS A 410 -2.66 2.02 12.76
C HIS A 410 -3.66 3.06 12.21
N ALA A 411 -4.34 2.74 11.11
CA ALA A 411 -5.46 3.55 10.62
C ALA A 411 -6.59 3.65 11.65
N ALA A 412 -6.87 2.60 12.43
CA ALA A 412 -7.88 2.60 13.50
C ALA A 412 -7.48 3.53 14.66
N GLY A 413 -6.19 3.62 15.00
CA GLY A 413 -5.68 4.59 15.95
C GLY A 413 -5.69 6.02 15.39
N ILE A 414 -5.39 6.23 14.10
CA ILE A 414 -5.62 7.53 13.43
C ILE A 414 -7.12 7.91 13.52
N VAL A 415 -8.03 6.95 13.34
CA VAL A 415 -9.47 7.16 13.57
C VAL A 415 -9.78 7.51 15.03
N ALA A 416 -9.08 6.94 16.01
CA ALA A 416 -9.22 7.36 17.40
C ALA A 416 -8.71 8.79 17.65
N LEU A 417 -7.57 9.21 17.06
CA LEU A 417 -7.11 10.61 17.10
C LEU A 417 -8.16 11.57 16.51
N LEU A 418 -8.74 11.19 15.37
CA LEU A 418 -9.79 11.91 14.67
C LEU A 418 -11.08 12.05 15.50
N LEU A 419 -11.45 10.98 16.21
CA LEU A 419 -12.66 10.96 17.06
C LEU A 419 -12.46 11.65 18.42
N GLU A 420 -11.24 11.73 18.96
CA GLU A 420 -10.93 12.66 20.06
C GLU A 420 -11.05 14.11 19.59
N ALA A 421 -10.50 14.43 18.42
CA ALA A 421 -10.54 15.78 17.84
C ALA A 421 -11.98 16.24 17.50
N ASN A 422 -12.83 15.33 17.01
CA ASN A 422 -14.24 15.60 16.77
C ASN A 422 -15.13 14.36 17.04
N PRO A 423 -15.64 14.19 18.28
CA PRO A 423 -16.48 13.04 18.65
C PRO A 423 -17.81 12.93 17.90
N SER A 424 -18.24 13.99 17.20
CA SER A 424 -19.53 14.08 16.50
C SER A 424 -19.51 13.55 15.06
N LEU A 425 -18.36 13.07 14.59
CA LEU A 425 -18.23 12.43 13.28
C LEU A 425 -18.96 11.08 13.25
N SER A 426 -19.65 10.81 12.14
CA SER A 426 -20.23 9.52 11.80
C SER A 426 -19.24 8.71 10.95
N PRO A 427 -19.39 7.37 10.83
CA PRO A 427 -18.41 6.54 10.13
C PRO A 427 -18.18 6.92 8.66
N GLU A 428 -19.21 7.41 7.94
CA GLU A 428 -19.07 7.90 6.57
C GLU A 428 -18.20 9.16 6.51
N LYS A 429 -18.33 10.06 7.49
CA LYS A 429 -17.49 11.26 7.59
C LYS A 429 -16.05 10.91 7.95
N VAL A 430 -15.86 9.92 8.82
CA VAL A 430 -14.53 9.40 9.15
C VAL A 430 -13.84 8.83 7.91
N LYS A 431 -14.53 7.93 7.18
CA LYS A 431 -14.05 7.38 5.91
C LYS A 431 -13.73 8.48 4.90
N HIS A 432 -14.64 9.43 4.71
CA HIS A 432 -14.46 10.54 3.78
C HIS A 432 -13.31 11.50 4.16
N ILE A 433 -13.07 11.75 5.46
CA ILE A 433 -11.92 12.57 5.89
C ILE A 433 -10.60 11.84 5.59
N LEU A 434 -10.52 10.54 5.85
CA LEU A 434 -9.33 9.74 5.52
C LEU A 434 -9.06 9.72 4.02
N GLU A 435 -10.09 9.45 3.20
CA GLU A 435 -10.02 9.53 1.74
C GLU A 435 -9.52 10.91 1.29
N MET A 436 -10.15 11.99 1.75
CA MET A 436 -9.86 13.35 1.30
C MET A 436 -8.51 13.90 1.78
N THR A 437 -7.89 13.33 2.83
CA THR A 437 -6.63 13.82 3.40
C THR A 437 -5.41 13.00 3.01
N ALA A 438 -5.60 11.85 2.35
CA ALA A 438 -4.54 10.95 1.89
C ALA A 438 -3.50 11.61 0.95
N THR A 439 -2.35 10.97 0.82
CA THR A 439 -1.24 11.37 -0.04
C THR A 439 -1.22 10.48 -1.28
N ASN A 440 -1.13 11.06 -2.49
CA ASN A 440 -1.07 10.28 -3.73
C ASN A 440 0.16 9.36 -3.72
N MET A 441 -0.03 8.06 -3.91
CA MET A 441 1.06 7.12 -4.18
C MET A 441 1.32 7.08 -5.70
N PRO A 442 2.48 7.56 -6.21
CA PRO A 442 2.76 7.63 -7.64
C PRO A 442 2.76 6.26 -8.33
N GLY A 443 2.31 6.21 -9.58
CA GLY A 443 2.36 5.00 -10.41
C GLY A 443 1.18 4.04 -10.26
N TYR A 444 0.46 4.11 -9.14
CA TYR A 444 -0.69 3.24 -8.85
C TYR A 444 -2.03 3.89 -9.21
N GLU A 445 -3.06 3.07 -9.46
CA GLU A 445 -4.45 3.53 -9.61
C GLU A 445 -5.31 3.21 -8.36
N SER A 446 -6.53 3.77 -8.27
CA SER A 446 -7.36 3.64 -7.06
C SER A 446 -7.72 2.19 -6.71
N TRP A 447 -7.83 1.30 -7.68
CA TRP A 447 -8.07 -0.13 -7.42
C TRP A 447 -6.90 -0.85 -6.72
N GLU A 448 -5.72 -0.22 -6.66
CA GLU A 448 -4.54 -0.71 -5.94
C GLU A 448 -4.33 -0.02 -4.60
N VAL A 449 -4.55 1.31 -4.52
CA VAL A 449 -4.17 2.14 -3.35
C VAL A 449 -5.31 2.99 -2.76
N GLY A 450 -6.52 2.93 -3.33
CA GLY A 450 -7.67 3.75 -2.91
C GLY A 450 -7.45 5.24 -3.17
N ALA A 451 -7.60 6.04 -2.11
CA ALA A 451 -7.20 7.45 -2.12
C ALA A 451 -5.67 7.66 -1.98
N GLY A 452 -4.90 6.59 -1.76
CA GLY A 452 -3.47 6.63 -1.47
C GLY A 452 -3.17 6.55 0.03
N HIS A 453 -2.01 7.05 0.42
CA HIS A 453 -1.41 6.82 1.72
C HIS A 453 -1.99 7.72 2.82
N VAL A 454 -2.36 7.16 3.97
CA VAL A 454 -2.96 7.88 5.10
C VAL A 454 -2.04 8.99 5.64
N ASN A 455 -2.65 10.12 6.04
CA ASN A 455 -1.98 11.32 6.53
C ASN A 455 -2.68 11.78 7.82
N ALA A 456 -2.17 11.34 8.97
CA ALA A 456 -2.78 11.59 10.28
C ALA A 456 -2.88 13.09 10.60
N TYR A 457 -1.86 13.85 10.18
CA TYR A 457 -1.83 15.30 10.38
C TYR A 457 -2.98 15.99 9.65
N ALA A 458 -3.14 15.78 8.34
CA ALA A 458 -4.23 16.38 7.58
C ALA A 458 -5.61 15.85 8.03
N THR A 459 -5.71 14.57 8.42
CA THR A 459 -6.91 13.95 9.01
C THR A 459 -7.40 14.73 10.24
N VAL A 460 -6.53 14.97 11.21
CA VAL A 460 -6.87 15.65 12.48
C VAL A 460 -7.02 17.17 12.28
N ASP A 461 -6.22 17.76 11.40
CA ASP A 461 -6.33 19.17 11.00
C ASP A 461 -7.70 19.50 10.37
N MET A 462 -8.22 18.60 9.53
CA MET A 462 -9.56 18.72 8.94
C MET A 462 -10.67 18.70 10.01
N ALA A 463 -10.47 17.98 11.11
CA ALA A 463 -11.46 17.83 12.17
C ALA A 463 -11.50 19.00 13.18
N PHE A 464 -10.34 19.57 13.53
CA PHE A 464 -10.28 20.77 14.39
C PHE A 464 -10.56 22.07 13.63
N ASN A 465 -10.03 22.21 12.40
CA ASN A 465 -9.97 23.48 11.69
C ASN A 465 -10.93 23.58 10.48
N GLU A 466 -11.77 22.57 10.26
CA GLU A 466 -12.73 22.47 9.12
C GLU A 466 -12.07 22.71 7.73
N LYS A 467 -10.77 22.45 7.61
CA LYS A 467 -10.01 22.67 6.36
C LYS A 467 -10.41 21.67 5.28
N VAL A 468 -10.67 22.18 4.08
CA VAL A 468 -11.05 21.37 2.91
C VAL A 468 -9.80 20.89 2.18
N TYR A 469 -9.43 19.64 2.45
CA TYR A 469 -8.39 18.88 1.74
C TYR A 469 -8.95 18.20 0.47
N GLY A 470 -8.16 17.37 -0.20
CA GLY A 470 -8.58 16.45 -1.27
C GLY A 470 -8.55 17.04 -2.68
N ALA A 471 -8.42 18.36 -2.81
CA ALA A 471 -8.29 19.06 -4.09
C ALA A 471 -7.03 18.67 -4.90
N THR A 472 -6.12 17.89 -4.32
CA THR A 472 -4.89 17.41 -4.97
C THR A 472 -4.90 15.91 -5.30
N LEU A 473 -5.93 15.16 -4.91
CA LEU A 473 -5.98 13.71 -5.05
C LEU A 473 -6.19 13.28 -6.50
N ASN A 474 -5.36 12.37 -7.00
CA ASN A 474 -5.44 11.83 -8.35
C ASN A 474 -6.80 11.15 -8.60
N SER A 475 -7.38 10.46 -7.60
CA SER A 475 -8.71 9.84 -7.67
C SER A 475 -9.87 10.84 -7.83
N GLY A 476 -9.68 12.10 -7.40
CA GLY A 476 -10.65 13.20 -7.56
C GLY A 476 -10.44 14.06 -8.81
N GLN A 477 -9.34 13.86 -9.56
CA GLN A 477 -8.93 14.73 -10.66
C GLN A 477 -9.54 14.32 -12.00
N THR A 478 -9.94 15.31 -12.80
CA THR A 478 -10.39 15.09 -14.18
C THR A 478 -9.21 15.21 -15.14
N PHE A 479 -8.53 14.09 -15.42
CA PHE A 479 -7.47 14.03 -16.42
C PHE A 479 -7.98 14.42 -17.83
N HIS A 480 -7.10 14.99 -18.64
CA HIS A 480 -7.35 15.46 -20.00
C HIS A 480 -6.63 14.63 -21.05
N SER A 481 -5.68 13.79 -20.63
CA SER A 481 -4.95 12.85 -21.47
C SER A 481 -5.05 11.42 -20.93
N ASN A 482 -4.99 10.45 -21.84
CA ASN A 482 -4.92 9.04 -21.50
C ASN A 482 -4.01 8.31 -22.47
N VAL A 483 -3.34 7.26 -21.99
CA VAL A 483 -2.48 6.37 -22.78
C VAL A 483 -2.99 4.94 -22.59
N GLU A 484 -2.95 4.14 -23.64
CA GLU A 484 -3.31 2.72 -23.62
C GLU A 484 -2.05 1.89 -23.86
N THR A 485 -1.61 1.13 -22.85
CA THR A 485 -0.38 0.32 -22.90
C THR A 485 -0.67 -1.17 -22.81
N ALA A 486 0.05 -1.96 -23.59
CA ALA A 486 0.27 -3.38 -23.29
C ALA A 486 1.73 -3.55 -22.83
N SER A 487 1.94 -4.24 -21.71
CA SER A 487 3.27 -4.54 -21.16
C SER A 487 3.41 -6.04 -20.93
N THR A 488 4.60 -6.58 -21.17
CA THR A 488 5.00 -7.94 -20.77
C THR A 488 6.34 -7.89 -20.05
N SER A 489 6.57 -8.77 -19.07
CA SER A 489 7.85 -8.88 -18.37
C SER A 489 8.50 -10.26 -18.58
N GLU A 490 9.83 -10.30 -18.58
CA GLU A 490 10.67 -11.49 -18.66
C GLU A 490 11.77 -11.41 -17.58
N ASP A 491 11.81 -12.37 -16.66
CA ASP A 491 12.79 -12.42 -15.58
C ASP A 491 14.12 -13.01 -16.07
N PHE A 492 15.24 -12.49 -15.57
CA PHE A 492 16.58 -12.91 -15.96
C PHE A 492 17.59 -12.84 -14.80
N SER A 493 18.69 -13.58 -14.98
CA SER A 493 19.80 -13.70 -14.03
C SER A 493 21.12 -13.56 -14.75
N ILE A 494 22.08 -12.85 -14.15
CA ILE A 494 23.47 -12.74 -14.63
C ILE A 494 24.44 -12.96 -13.48
N ASN A 495 25.29 -13.99 -13.59
CA ASN A 495 26.43 -14.15 -12.70
C ASN A 495 27.48 -13.07 -12.99
N TYR A 496 27.66 -12.13 -12.05
CA TYR A 496 28.81 -11.24 -12.08
C TYR A 496 29.98 -11.89 -11.35
N ILE A 497 31.11 -12.07 -12.05
CA ILE A 497 32.40 -12.36 -11.44
C ILE A 497 33.43 -11.32 -11.87
N THR A 498 34.41 -11.05 -11.01
CA THR A 498 35.47 -10.06 -11.31
C THR A 498 36.29 -10.41 -12.54
N ALA A 499 36.37 -11.68 -12.95
CA ALA A 499 37.05 -12.08 -14.19
C ALA A 499 36.29 -11.70 -15.49
N GLY A 500 35.02 -11.28 -15.39
CA GLY A 500 34.14 -10.94 -16.51
C GLY A 500 32.69 -11.37 -16.25
N SER A 501 31.73 -10.64 -16.79
CA SER A 501 30.30 -10.98 -16.65
C SER A 501 29.85 -11.98 -17.72
N GLU A 502 28.90 -12.82 -17.36
CA GLU A 502 28.05 -13.48 -18.36
C GLU A 502 27.16 -12.44 -19.08
N LYS A 503 26.59 -12.82 -20.22
CA LYS A 503 25.64 -11.99 -20.98
C LYS A 503 24.32 -12.73 -21.10
N TYR A 504 23.24 -12.10 -20.68
CA TYR A 504 21.89 -12.57 -20.97
C TYR A 504 21.47 -12.07 -22.36
N GLU A 505 20.90 -12.94 -23.20
CA GLU A 505 20.49 -12.60 -24.56
C GLU A 505 18.98 -12.67 -24.72
N PHE A 506 18.35 -11.56 -25.13
CA PHE A 506 16.90 -11.45 -25.29
C PHE A 506 16.52 -10.81 -26.64
N ASN A 507 15.24 -10.78 -26.99
CA ASN A 507 14.77 -10.18 -28.25
C ASN A 507 13.81 -9.02 -27.99
N VAL A 508 13.90 -7.98 -28.83
CA VAL A 508 12.95 -6.86 -28.87
C VAL A 508 12.11 -6.97 -30.14
N GLU A 509 10.78 -6.91 -29.98
CA GLU A 509 9.82 -6.94 -31.10
C GLU A 509 9.68 -5.61 -31.83
N GLU A 510 9.09 -5.63 -33.02
CA GLU A 510 8.86 -4.43 -33.84
C GLU A 510 7.74 -3.54 -33.28
N GLY A 511 7.99 -2.23 -33.25
CA GLY A 511 7.06 -1.23 -32.73
C GLY A 511 6.89 -1.28 -31.21
N LEU A 512 7.92 -1.69 -30.47
CA LEU A 512 7.98 -1.51 -29.01
C LEU A 512 8.28 -0.04 -28.67
N THR A 513 7.58 0.52 -27.69
CA THR A 513 7.69 1.95 -27.34
C THR A 513 8.73 2.20 -26.26
N SER A 514 8.86 1.29 -25.29
CA SER A 514 9.96 1.29 -24.33
C SER A 514 10.34 -0.11 -23.88
N LEU A 515 11.64 -0.29 -23.67
CA LEU A 515 12.24 -1.41 -22.94
C LEU A 515 12.78 -0.85 -21.61
N LEU A 516 12.28 -1.36 -20.49
CA LEU A 516 12.83 -1.12 -19.16
C LEU A 516 13.57 -2.38 -18.71
N SER A 517 14.72 -2.23 -18.08
CA SER A 517 15.39 -3.33 -17.39
C SER A 517 15.78 -2.87 -15.98
N ARG A 518 15.46 -3.69 -14.99
CA ARG A 518 15.76 -3.50 -13.57
C ARG A 518 16.56 -4.71 -13.08
N VAL A 519 17.58 -4.50 -12.26
CA VAL A 519 18.32 -5.56 -11.54
C VAL A 519 18.72 -5.08 -10.16
N ASN A 520 18.87 -5.98 -9.19
CA ASN A 520 19.35 -5.62 -7.85
C ASN A 520 20.78 -6.10 -7.60
N GLY A 521 21.67 -5.17 -7.23
CA GLY A 521 23.06 -5.44 -6.84
C GLY A 521 23.22 -5.35 -5.32
N TYR A 522 22.96 -6.46 -4.62
CA TYR A 522 22.85 -6.52 -3.16
C TYR A 522 24.19 -6.59 -2.41
N GLY A 523 25.24 -7.08 -3.06
CA GLY A 523 26.57 -7.18 -2.47
C GLY A 523 26.72 -8.33 -1.49
N LEU A 524 27.87 -8.35 -0.80
CA LEU A 524 28.23 -9.46 0.07
C LEU A 524 27.41 -9.42 1.36
N PHE A 525 26.53 -10.42 1.54
CA PHE A 525 25.57 -10.52 2.66
C PHE A 525 24.45 -9.46 2.66
N GLU A 526 24.05 -8.93 1.49
CA GLU A 526 22.89 -8.03 1.29
C GLU A 526 22.95 -6.66 1.99
N ALA A 527 23.87 -6.46 2.94
CA ALA A 527 23.91 -5.32 3.86
C ALA A 527 24.84 -4.16 3.44
N THR A 528 25.36 -4.16 2.20
CA THR A 528 26.29 -3.12 1.72
C THR A 528 26.07 -2.67 0.28
N GLY A 529 25.19 -3.35 -0.47
CA GLY A 529 25.04 -3.16 -1.90
C GLY A 529 26.31 -3.49 -2.71
N ASN A 530 26.19 -3.42 -4.02
CA ASN A 530 27.28 -3.68 -4.94
C ASN A 530 27.47 -2.53 -5.95
N PRO A 531 28.70 -1.99 -6.13
CA PRO A 531 29.01 -0.98 -7.15
C PRO A 531 29.08 -1.60 -8.57
N VAL A 532 27.95 -2.16 -9.00
CA VAL A 532 27.71 -2.72 -10.34
C VAL A 532 26.85 -1.79 -11.21
N ASN A 533 27.02 -1.95 -12.51
CA ASN A 533 26.31 -1.26 -13.59
C ASN A 533 25.52 -2.27 -14.42
N LEU A 534 24.26 -1.98 -14.73
CA LEU A 534 23.50 -2.71 -15.73
C LEU A 534 23.75 -2.10 -17.12
N VAL A 535 24.19 -2.90 -18.08
CA VAL A 535 24.40 -2.46 -19.47
C VAL A 535 23.58 -3.29 -20.44
N LEU A 536 22.70 -2.63 -21.19
CA LEU A 536 21.99 -3.19 -22.34
C LEU A 536 22.72 -2.83 -23.63
N THR A 537 23.00 -3.81 -24.49
CA THR A 537 23.62 -3.61 -25.81
C THR A 537 22.61 -3.92 -26.91
N ALA A 538 22.42 -2.98 -27.82
CA ALA A 538 21.51 -3.08 -28.95
C ALA A 538 22.13 -3.83 -30.16
N PRO A 539 21.31 -4.32 -31.11
CA PRO A 539 21.75 -4.95 -32.37
C PRO A 539 22.76 -4.15 -33.21
N ASP A 540 22.77 -2.81 -33.09
CA ASP A 540 23.70 -1.91 -33.78
C ASP A 540 25.03 -1.67 -33.01
N GLY A 541 25.18 -2.28 -31.83
CA GLY A 541 26.32 -2.10 -30.94
C GLY A 541 26.23 -0.90 -30.00
N LYS A 542 25.10 -0.16 -29.97
CA LYS A 542 24.89 0.95 -29.04
C LYS A 542 24.63 0.41 -27.63
N GLU A 543 25.40 0.90 -26.65
CA GLU A 543 25.21 0.59 -25.23
C GLU A 543 24.30 1.63 -24.56
N TYR A 544 23.45 1.14 -23.65
CA TYR A 544 22.61 1.89 -22.72
C TYR A 544 22.94 1.36 -21.31
N SER A 545 23.05 2.23 -20.31
CA SER A 545 23.68 1.89 -19.04
C SER A 545 23.08 2.67 -17.88
N SER A 546 22.98 2.03 -16.70
CA SER A 546 22.51 2.66 -15.46
C SER A 546 23.54 3.62 -14.85
N GLY A 547 24.78 3.60 -15.34
CA GLY A 547 25.93 4.10 -14.58
C GLY A 547 26.20 3.24 -13.34
N ILE A 548 26.99 3.78 -12.42
CA ILE A 548 27.25 3.17 -11.10
C ILE A 548 26.95 4.22 -10.05
N SER A 549 25.92 3.98 -9.24
CA SER A 549 25.63 4.82 -8.08
C SER A 549 26.79 4.69 -7.08
N LEU A 550 27.29 5.82 -6.59
CA LEU A 550 28.22 5.85 -5.44
C LEU A 550 27.47 5.78 -4.10
N LEU A 551 26.15 5.89 -4.11
CA LEU A 551 25.25 5.63 -2.98
C LEU A 551 24.80 4.15 -2.94
N PHE A 552 25.57 3.23 -3.54
CA PHE A 552 25.19 1.82 -3.69
C PHE A 552 24.86 1.09 -2.37
N ALA A 553 25.32 1.60 -1.22
CA ALA A 553 24.99 1.08 0.11
C ALA A 553 23.64 1.55 0.66
N LEU A 554 22.95 2.43 -0.06
CA LEU A 554 21.54 2.81 0.13
C LEU A 554 20.71 2.31 -1.05
N GLU A 555 21.25 2.43 -2.27
CA GLU A 555 20.60 2.12 -3.55
C GLU A 555 21.09 0.76 -4.09
N THR A 556 20.31 -0.32 -4.01
CA THR A 556 20.71 -1.63 -4.58
C THR A 556 20.30 -1.78 -6.05
N GLU A 557 19.19 -1.20 -6.49
CA GLU A 557 18.65 -1.38 -7.83
C GLU A 557 19.46 -0.62 -8.91
N ARG A 558 19.54 -1.18 -10.12
CA ARG A 558 20.11 -0.56 -11.32
C ARG A 558 19.09 -0.61 -12.45
N VAL A 559 18.74 0.56 -12.99
CA VAL A 559 17.70 0.71 -14.01
C VAL A 559 18.27 1.18 -15.35
N VAL A 560 17.81 0.59 -16.45
CA VAL A 560 18.03 1.09 -17.81
C VAL A 560 16.69 1.19 -18.55
N LEU A 561 16.28 2.42 -18.88
CA LEU A 561 15.17 2.69 -19.79
C LEU A 561 15.71 2.98 -21.20
N VAL A 562 15.14 2.32 -22.20
CA VAL A 562 15.36 2.59 -23.63
C VAL A 562 14.03 2.94 -24.30
N SER A 563 13.92 4.17 -24.76
CA SER A 563 12.80 4.64 -25.61
C SER A 563 12.97 4.19 -27.05
N ASN A 564 11.89 3.72 -27.69
CA ASN A 564 11.85 3.22 -29.07
C ASN A 564 13.04 2.29 -29.43
N PRO A 565 13.27 1.20 -28.68
CA PRO A 565 14.38 0.28 -28.91
C PRO A 565 14.27 -0.38 -30.29
N ILE A 566 15.40 -0.50 -31.00
CA ILE A 566 15.42 -1.16 -32.32
C ILE A 566 15.11 -2.67 -32.19
N PRO A 567 14.30 -3.24 -33.10
CA PRO A 567 13.94 -4.65 -33.04
C PRO A 567 15.14 -5.56 -33.37
N GLY A 568 15.12 -6.76 -32.81
CA GLY A 568 16.17 -7.77 -32.98
C GLY A 568 16.76 -8.25 -31.65
N LYS A 569 17.97 -8.80 -31.71
CA LYS A 569 18.62 -9.46 -30.57
C LYS A 569 19.46 -8.48 -29.74
N TRP A 570 19.16 -8.38 -28.45
CA TRP A 570 19.83 -7.53 -27.47
C TRP A 570 20.64 -8.38 -26.47
N THR A 571 21.57 -7.77 -25.75
CA THR A 571 22.26 -8.43 -24.61
C THR A 571 22.27 -7.54 -23.37
N ALA A 572 21.93 -8.09 -22.21
CA ALA A 572 22.23 -7.49 -20.91
C ALA A 572 23.58 -8.01 -20.37
N GLU A 573 24.31 -7.17 -19.64
CA GLU A 573 25.63 -7.46 -19.05
C GLU A 573 25.78 -6.66 -17.74
N ILE A 574 26.38 -7.25 -16.71
CA ILE A 574 26.69 -6.56 -15.44
C ILE A 574 28.16 -6.13 -15.43
N ARG A 575 28.45 -4.89 -15.01
CA ARG A 575 29.84 -4.38 -14.95
C ARG A 575 30.16 -3.68 -13.63
N GLY A 576 31.04 -4.27 -12.83
CA GLY A 576 31.61 -3.61 -11.65
C GLY A 576 32.45 -2.37 -11.95
N LEU A 577 32.64 -1.51 -10.95
CA LEU A 577 33.39 -0.25 -11.01
C LEU A 577 34.82 -0.43 -11.54
N ARG A 578 35.07 -0.02 -12.78
CA ARG A 578 36.40 -0.17 -13.42
C ARG A 578 37.42 0.77 -12.80
N GLY A 579 38.62 0.23 -12.55
CA GLY A 579 39.77 1.01 -12.10
C GLY A 579 40.52 1.69 -13.26
N ASN A 580 41.64 2.32 -12.92
CA ASN A 580 42.56 2.92 -13.89
C ASN A 580 43.38 1.86 -14.65
N GLU A 581 44.32 2.29 -15.52
CA GLU A 581 45.19 1.42 -16.33
C GLU A 581 45.95 0.33 -15.55
N ILE A 582 46.09 0.46 -14.22
CA ILE A 582 46.77 -0.52 -13.34
C ILE A 582 45.79 -1.58 -12.80
N ASN A 583 44.49 -1.27 -12.73
CA ASN A 583 43.43 -2.20 -12.33
C ASN A 583 42.28 -2.21 -13.36
N PRO A 584 42.47 -2.82 -14.55
CA PRO A 584 41.47 -2.85 -15.62
C PRO A 584 40.28 -3.79 -15.35
N ILE A 585 40.22 -4.37 -14.15
CA ILE A 585 39.17 -5.27 -13.69
C ILE A 585 38.15 -4.47 -12.86
N GLY A 586 36.86 -4.76 -13.03
CA GLY A 586 35.79 -4.15 -12.23
C GLY A 586 35.92 -4.52 -10.76
N ALA A 587 35.96 -3.52 -9.88
CA ALA A 587 35.88 -3.67 -8.44
C ALA A 587 34.41 -3.70 -8.00
N ALA A 588 33.87 -4.92 -7.89
CA ALA A 588 32.55 -5.24 -7.37
C ALA A 588 32.61 -6.63 -6.72
N PHE A 589 31.67 -6.93 -5.83
CA PHE A 589 31.55 -8.27 -5.23
C PHE A 589 30.99 -9.25 -6.27
N PRO A 590 31.48 -10.50 -6.35
CA PRO A 590 30.83 -11.52 -7.17
C PRO A 590 29.46 -11.92 -6.59
N GLU A 591 28.40 -11.87 -7.39
CA GLU A 591 27.04 -12.30 -7.02
C GLU A 591 26.24 -12.78 -8.24
N SER A 592 25.10 -13.45 -7.98
CA SER A 592 24.06 -13.68 -8.98
C SER A 592 23.14 -12.46 -8.96
N VAL A 593 23.15 -11.69 -10.04
CA VAL A 593 22.33 -10.48 -10.17
C VAL A 593 21.04 -10.85 -10.87
N GLU A 594 19.96 -10.90 -10.10
CA GLU A 594 18.60 -11.16 -10.59
C GLU A 594 17.92 -9.86 -11.03
N GLY A 595 16.98 -9.95 -11.96
CA GLY A 595 16.17 -8.81 -12.41
C GLY A 595 15.15 -9.14 -13.49
N ALA A 596 14.56 -8.10 -14.08
CA ALA A 596 13.47 -8.21 -15.04
C ALA A 596 13.64 -7.27 -16.25
N LEU A 597 13.11 -7.70 -17.39
CA LEU A 597 12.96 -6.95 -18.63
C LEU A 597 11.47 -6.68 -18.86
N THR A 598 11.03 -5.42 -18.79
CA THR A 598 9.65 -5.03 -19.11
C THR A 598 9.60 -4.37 -20.48
N PHE A 599 8.79 -4.96 -21.36
CA PHE A 599 8.57 -4.52 -22.73
C PHE A 599 7.21 -3.85 -22.81
N THR A 600 7.16 -2.53 -23.02
CA THR A 600 5.91 -1.75 -23.12
C THR A 600 5.66 -1.25 -24.54
N LYS A 601 4.45 -1.51 -25.03
CA LYS A 601 3.92 -1.08 -26.33
C LYS A 601 2.69 -0.21 -26.13
N ILE A 602 2.70 0.96 -26.75
CA ILE A 602 1.57 1.91 -26.70
C ILE A 602 0.62 1.62 -27.86
N SER A 603 -0.61 1.25 -27.53
CA SER A 603 -1.68 0.90 -28.48
C SER A 603 -2.45 2.14 -28.97
N GLY A 604 -2.49 3.20 -28.16
CA GLY A 604 -3.14 4.46 -28.48
C GLY A 604 -2.97 5.50 -27.38
N TYR A 605 -3.31 6.75 -27.70
CA TYR A 605 -3.38 7.83 -26.71
C TYR A 605 -4.39 8.90 -27.11
N THR A 606 -4.83 9.70 -26.14
CA THR A 606 -5.76 10.83 -26.33
C THR A 606 -5.27 12.05 -25.54
N GLY A 607 -5.64 13.26 -25.99
CA GLY A 607 -5.32 14.52 -25.29
C GLY A 607 -3.93 15.11 -25.58
N LEU A 608 -3.15 14.50 -26.49
CA LEU A 608 -1.73 14.80 -26.72
C LEU A 608 -1.44 15.11 -28.20
N ASN A 609 -2.27 15.94 -28.85
CA ASN A 609 -2.29 16.11 -30.31
C ASN A 609 -1.07 16.86 -30.92
N ASP A 610 -0.01 17.08 -30.15
CA ASP A 610 1.16 17.88 -30.52
C ASP A 610 2.51 17.30 -30.04
N ILE A 611 2.57 15.99 -29.76
CA ILE A 611 3.81 15.30 -29.34
C ILE A 611 4.43 14.39 -30.40
N GLU A 612 3.70 14.05 -31.47
CA GLU A 612 4.17 13.12 -32.52
C GLU A 612 5.49 13.58 -33.14
N GLY A 613 6.54 12.76 -33.01
CA GLY A 613 7.88 13.04 -33.54
C GLY A 613 8.72 14.02 -32.71
N HIS A 614 8.27 14.44 -31.53
CA HIS A 614 9.06 15.24 -30.59
C HIS A 614 10.02 14.34 -29.78
N GLU A 615 11.25 14.79 -29.49
CA GLU A 615 12.27 13.95 -28.82
C GLU A 615 11.84 13.41 -27.44
N ALA A 616 10.97 14.14 -26.74
CA ALA A 616 10.39 13.73 -25.46
C ALA A 616 9.10 12.90 -25.56
N GLU A 617 8.59 12.55 -26.75
CA GLU A 617 7.28 11.89 -26.96
C GLU A 617 7.07 10.69 -26.03
N VAL A 618 8.03 9.75 -26.00
CA VAL A 618 7.94 8.54 -25.16
C VAL A 618 7.92 8.87 -23.66
N ALA A 619 8.69 9.87 -23.22
CA ALA A 619 8.70 10.28 -21.81
C ALA A 619 7.40 10.98 -21.41
N ILE A 620 6.79 11.74 -22.33
CA ILE A 620 5.46 12.32 -22.12
C ILE A 620 4.43 11.20 -21.98
N LEU A 621 4.41 10.23 -22.91
CA LEU A 621 3.46 9.13 -22.88
C LEU A 621 3.60 8.25 -21.61
N LEU A 622 4.83 7.90 -21.21
CA LEU A 622 5.08 7.18 -19.97
C LEU A 622 4.65 7.97 -18.73
N GLY A 623 4.89 9.29 -18.69
CA GLY A 623 4.47 10.12 -17.56
C GLY A 623 2.96 10.35 -17.46
N ILE A 624 2.24 10.43 -18.58
CA ILE A 624 0.77 10.44 -18.61
C ILE A 624 0.21 9.08 -18.15
N ASN A 625 0.81 7.97 -18.59
CA ASN A 625 0.38 6.62 -18.20
C ASN A 625 0.47 6.41 -16.68
N ASN A 626 1.60 6.78 -16.08
CA ASN A 626 1.85 6.67 -14.64
C ASN A 626 1.27 7.85 -13.81
N ARG A 627 0.38 8.67 -14.42
CA ARG A 627 -0.32 9.83 -13.79
C ARG A 627 0.57 10.90 -13.16
N LEU A 628 1.84 10.99 -13.57
CA LEU A 628 2.83 11.94 -13.04
C LEU A 628 2.49 13.40 -13.39
N PHE A 629 1.85 13.61 -14.54
CA PHE A 629 1.36 14.90 -15.01
C PHE A 629 0.21 14.68 -16.00
N ASP A 630 -0.32 15.77 -16.57
CA ASP A 630 -1.40 15.74 -17.55
C ASP A 630 -1.16 16.71 -18.73
N GLY A 631 -1.80 16.43 -19.86
CA GLY A 631 -1.92 17.35 -20.99
C GLY A 631 -2.89 18.50 -20.69
N ASN A 632 -2.91 19.49 -21.57
CA ASN A 632 -3.78 20.65 -21.40
C ASN A 632 -5.19 20.36 -21.93
N LYS A 633 -6.21 20.98 -21.32
CA LYS A 633 -7.65 20.82 -21.66
C LYS A 633 -8.03 21.04 -23.13
N ASN A 634 -7.16 21.64 -23.93
CA ASN A 634 -7.34 21.79 -25.38
C ASN A 634 -6.81 20.58 -26.20
N GLY A 635 -6.46 19.47 -25.56
CA GLY A 635 -5.95 18.26 -26.21
C GLY A 635 -4.51 18.38 -26.71
N ALA A 636 -3.65 19.10 -25.99
CA ALA A 636 -2.26 19.33 -26.37
C ALA A 636 -1.35 19.32 -25.14
N PHE A 637 -0.17 18.71 -25.21
CA PHE A 637 0.82 18.74 -24.14
C PHE A 637 1.71 19.99 -24.19
N ARG A 638 2.03 20.48 -25.39
CA ARG A 638 2.97 21.59 -25.67
C ARG A 638 4.38 21.37 -25.11
N PRO A 639 5.14 20.40 -25.66
CA PRO A 639 6.48 20.06 -25.14
C PRO A 639 7.43 21.27 -25.06
N ASP A 640 7.52 22.10 -26.09
CA ASP A 640 8.38 23.30 -26.14
C ASP A 640 7.97 24.44 -25.18
N GLN A 641 6.78 24.38 -24.56
CA GLN A 641 6.35 25.40 -23.63
C GLN A 641 7.21 25.34 -22.36
N LYS A 642 7.72 26.48 -21.87
CA LYS A 642 8.39 26.55 -20.57
C LYS A 642 7.49 26.01 -19.46
N LEU A 643 8.05 25.15 -18.61
CA LEU A 643 7.39 24.68 -17.39
C LEU A 643 7.22 25.85 -16.42
N THR A 644 5.98 26.12 -16.02
CA THR A 644 5.70 27.09 -14.95
C THR A 644 5.81 26.46 -13.57
N ARG A 645 6.13 27.28 -12.56
CA ARG A 645 6.24 26.82 -11.17
C ARG A 645 4.93 26.23 -10.61
N ALA A 646 3.76 26.63 -11.11
CA ALA A 646 2.48 26.01 -10.79
C ALA A 646 2.24 24.66 -11.49
N GLU A 647 2.75 24.46 -12.72
CA GLU A 647 2.71 23.13 -13.38
C GLU A 647 3.64 22.14 -12.68
N LEU A 648 4.83 22.60 -12.23
CA LEU A 648 5.73 21.81 -11.40
C LEU A 648 5.06 21.39 -10.08
N ALA A 649 4.50 22.35 -9.33
CA ALA A 649 3.85 22.06 -8.04
C ALA A 649 2.74 20.99 -8.15
N LYS A 650 1.94 21.06 -9.21
CA LYS A 650 0.91 20.04 -9.49
C LYS A 650 1.52 18.68 -9.78
N SER A 651 2.50 18.63 -10.69
CA SER A 651 3.14 17.37 -11.09
C SER A 651 3.85 16.68 -9.93
N LEU A 652 4.49 17.43 -9.03
CA LEU A 652 5.10 16.88 -7.82
C LEU A 652 4.04 16.27 -6.88
N VAL A 653 2.93 16.96 -6.59
CA VAL A 653 1.88 16.39 -5.72
C VAL A 653 1.15 15.20 -6.39
N MET A 654 1.12 15.14 -7.73
CA MET A 654 0.54 14.02 -8.47
C MET A 654 1.47 12.79 -8.56
N GLY A 655 2.78 12.99 -8.70
CA GLY A 655 3.75 11.94 -9.10
C GLY A 655 5.06 11.89 -8.32
N ALA A 656 5.22 12.65 -7.23
CA ALA A 656 6.38 12.67 -6.35
C ALA A 656 6.03 12.54 -4.86
N GLU A 657 4.83 12.00 -4.56
CA GLU A 657 4.40 11.65 -3.20
C GLU A 657 4.53 12.79 -2.18
N ILE A 658 3.97 13.95 -2.52
CA ILE A 658 4.00 15.13 -1.65
C ILE A 658 2.77 15.13 -0.75
N ARG A 659 3.01 15.10 0.56
CA ARG A 659 1.97 15.07 1.59
C ARG A 659 1.04 16.29 1.48
N GLN A 660 -0.26 16.06 1.58
CA GLN A 660 -1.23 17.16 1.70
C GLN A 660 -0.95 18.00 2.95
N SER A 661 -0.81 19.32 2.78
CA SER A 661 -0.57 20.27 3.87
C SER A 661 -1.21 21.63 3.56
N LEU A 662 -1.97 22.19 4.50
CA LEU A 662 -2.59 23.51 4.39
C LEU A 662 -2.30 24.35 5.64
N PRO A 663 -1.71 25.56 5.52
CA PRO A 663 -1.54 26.48 6.64
C PRO A 663 -2.89 27.01 7.14
N ALA A 664 -2.93 27.52 8.38
CA ALA A 664 -4.13 28.14 8.95
C ALA A 664 -4.63 29.37 8.16
N GLN A 665 -3.75 30.04 7.41
CA GLN A 665 -4.07 31.08 6.41
C GLN A 665 -3.12 30.94 5.21
N PRO A 666 -3.55 31.19 3.96
CA PRO A 666 -2.69 31.07 2.78
C PRO A 666 -1.38 31.86 2.88
N THR A 667 -0.26 31.16 2.69
CA THR A 667 1.09 31.74 2.72
C THR A 667 1.28 32.70 1.55
N PHE A 668 0.86 32.24 0.36
CA PHE A 668 1.13 32.94 -0.91
C PHE A 668 -0.11 33.69 -1.41
N LYS A 669 0.04 35.00 -1.62
CA LYS A 669 -1.05 35.92 -2.01
C LYS A 669 -1.12 36.17 -3.52
N ASP A 670 -0.16 35.66 -4.27
CA ASP A 670 -0.06 35.74 -5.73
C ASP A 670 -0.53 34.46 -6.45
N VAL A 671 -0.96 33.46 -5.68
CA VAL A 671 -1.44 32.14 -6.12
C VAL A 671 -2.96 32.14 -6.29
N SER A 672 -3.49 31.30 -7.21
CA SER A 672 -4.93 31.18 -7.40
C SER A 672 -5.53 30.15 -6.45
N LYS A 673 -6.82 30.30 -6.10
CA LYS A 673 -7.53 29.32 -5.24
C LYS A 673 -7.50 27.88 -5.76
N ALA A 674 -7.33 27.67 -7.07
CA ALA A 674 -7.26 26.34 -7.67
C ALA A 674 -5.83 25.76 -7.68
N ASP A 675 -4.81 26.60 -7.48
CA ASP A 675 -3.40 26.20 -7.39
C ASP A 675 -2.92 26.12 -5.94
N GLN A 676 -3.58 26.83 -5.01
CA GLN A 676 -3.19 26.95 -3.60
C GLN A 676 -2.92 25.60 -2.92
N PRO A 677 -3.78 24.56 -3.02
CA PRO A 677 -3.54 23.30 -2.31
C PRO A 677 -2.24 22.61 -2.75
N PHE A 678 -1.93 22.64 -4.04
CA PHE A 678 -0.69 22.10 -4.59
C PHE A 678 0.52 22.93 -4.16
N VAL A 679 0.40 24.25 -4.16
CA VAL A 679 1.49 25.18 -3.84
C VAL A 679 1.84 25.16 -2.35
N GLU A 680 0.85 25.14 -1.45
CA GLU A 680 1.10 25.05 -0.01
C GLU A 680 1.68 23.67 0.35
N ALA A 681 1.23 22.58 -0.29
CA ALA A 681 1.79 21.24 -0.11
C ALA A 681 3.29 21.18 -0.49
N VAL A 682 3.69 21.66 -1.67
CA VAL A 682 5.12 21.64 -2.08
C VAL A 682 6.01 22.63 -1.33
N ALA A 683 5.43 23.65 -0.70
CA ALA A 683 6.18 24.64 0.08
C ALA A 683 6.25 24.30 1.58
N ALA A 684 5.49 23.30 2.05
CA ALA A 684 5.44 22.91 3.46
C ALA A 684 6.76 22.28 3.94
N LYS A 685 7.09 22.48 5.22
CA LYS A 685 8.15 21.71 5.87
C LYS A 685 7.64 20.29 6.15
N GLY A 686 8.43 19.27 5.79
CA GLY A 686 7.99 17.87 5.81
C GLY A 686 7.06 17.48 4.65
N ALA A 687 7.22 18.13 3.49
CA ALA A 687 6.39 17.93 2.30
C ALA A 687 6.64 16.58 1.59
N ALA A 688 7.90 16.23 1.34
CA ALA A 688 8.26 14.94 0.73
C ALA A 688 7.91 13.78 1.68
N PHE A 689 7.32 12.70 1.17
CA PHE A 689 6.93 11.57 2.03
C PHE A 689 8.14 10.84 2.65
N ARG A 690 9.25 10.70 1.89
CA ARG A 690 10.52 10.11 2.35
C ARG A 690 11.24 10.92 3.44
N ASP A 691 10.82 12.15 3.70
CA ASP A 691 11.15 12.84 4.96
C ASP A 691 10.29 12.26 6.09
N GLN A 692 10.78 11.20 6.73
CA GLN A 692 10.08 10.49 7.79
C GLN A 692 9.88 11.41 9.02
N ASN A 693 10.91 12.16 9.40
CA ASN A 693 10.89 13.07 10.56
C ASN A 693 10.09 14.37 10.33
N HIS A 694 9.59 14.63 9.11
CA HIS A 694 9.03 15.92 8.67
C HIS A 694 9.97 17.13 8.92
N ALA A 695 11.28 16.90 8.88
CA ALA A 695 12.33 17.84 9.28
C ALA A 695 12.97 18.62 8.12
N PHE A 696 12.72 18.23 6.87
CA PHE A 696 13.29 18.82 5.65
C PHE A 696 12.40 19.92 5.07
N ASP A 697 13.00 20.80 4.27
CA ASP A 697 12.34 21.97 3.69
C ASP A 697 11.47 21.61 2.47
N GLY A 698 10.60 22.54 2.06
CA GLY A 698 9.64 22.31 0.99
C GLY A 698 10.30 21.99 -0.36
N VAL A 699 9.71 21.04 -1.10
CA VAL A 699 10.22 20.56 -2.40
C VAL A 699 10.18 21.60 -3.53
N VAL A 700 9.62 22.80 -3.31
CA VAL A 700 9.80 23.94 -4.23
C VAL A 700 10.20 25.21 -3.48
N LEU A 701 11.40 25.72 -3.81
CA LEU A 701 11.95 26.97 -3.28
C LEU A 701 11.03 28.17 -3.56
N THR A 702 10.90 29.08 -2.60
CA THR A 702 10.14 30.34 -2.73
C THR A 702 11.03 31.49 -3.25
N GLU A 703 10.44 32.53 -3.84
CA GLU A 703 11.21 33.73 -4.19
C GLU A 703 11.63 34.51 -2.93
N GLU A 704 12.81 35.15 -2.95
CA GLU A 704 13.34 36.00 -1.85
C GLU A 704 12.36 37.08 -1.35
N ASN A 705 11.37 37.45 -2.18
CA ASN A 705 10.33 38.43 -1.84
C ASN A 705 9.09 37.84 -1.15
N GLY A 706 9.10 36.54 -0.80
CA GLY A 706 8.01 35.85 -0.09
C GLY A 706 6.84 35.39 -0.96
N LYS A 707 7.05 35.27 -2.29
CA LYS A 707 6.05 34.79 -3.25
C LYS A 707 6.35 33.39 -3.74
N PHE A 708 5.32 32.75 -4.28
CA PHE A 708 5.51 31.52 -5.03
C PHE A 708 5.81 31.76 -6.52
N ALA A 709 5.34 32.89 -7.09
CA ALA A 709 5.45 33.24 -8.50
C ALA A 709 4.96 32.11 -9.44
N PRO A 710 3.66 31.72 -9.39
CA PRO A 710 3.12 30.54 -10.07
C PRO A 710 3.30 30.55 -11.61
N LYS A 711 3.51 31.72 -12.21
CA LYS A 711 3.75 31.91 -13.65
C LYS A 711 5.23 32.09 -14.02
N GLY A 712 6.14 32.06 -13.04
CA GLY A 712 7.57 32.02 -13.27
C GLY A 712 7.99 30.70 -13.92
N SER A 713 9.04 30.71 -14.73
CA SER A 713 9.60 29.51 -15.35
C SER A 713 10.62 28.84 -14.44
N VAL A 714 10.57 27.52 -14.34
CA VAL A 714 11.53 26.71 -13.56
C VAL A 714 12.88 26.62 -14.30
N THR A 715 13.99 26.85 -13.60
CA THR A 715 15.35 26.60 -14.10
C THR A 715 15.81 25.16 -13.86
N LYS A 716 16.83 24.68 -14.59
CA LYS A 716 17.38 23.33 -14.36
C LYS A 716 17.89 23.12 -12.93
N ALA A 717 18.46 24.15 -12.31
CA ALA A 717 18.92 24.07 -10.91
C ALA A 717 17.74 23.98 -9.91
N GLU A 718 16.66 24.74 -10.11
CA GLU A 718 15.42 24.58 -9.32
C GLU A 718 14.77 23.20 -9.53
N LEU A 719 14.82 22.64 -10.74
CA LEU A 719 14.31 21.29 -10.99
C LEU A 719 15.18 20.23 -10.31
N ALA A 720 16.52 20.36 -10.34
CA ALA A 720 17.43 19.46 -9.64
C ALA A 720 17.12 19.42 -8.14
N TYR A 721 16.96 20.60 -7.51
CA TYR A 721 16.48 20.73 -6.14
C TYR A 721 15.15 20.00 -5.95
N SER A 722 14.14 20.33 -6.75
CA SER A 722 12.77 19.86 -6.51
C SER A 722 12.64 18.34 -6.58
N LEU A 723 13.36 17.70 -7.52
CA LEU A 723 13.34 16.25 -7.68
C LEU A 723 14.15 15.54 -6.58
N VAL A 724 15.35 16.02 -6.25
CA VAL A 724 16.18 15.40 -5.19
C VAL A 724 15.60 15.63 -3.79
N GLN A 725 15.00 16.80 -3.53
CA GLN A 725 14.28 17.10 -2.29
C GLN A 725 13.03 16.22 -2.14
N SER A 726 12.36 15.85 -3.24
CA SER A 726 11.21 14.92 -3.21
C SER A 726 11.62 13.47 -2.89
N LEU A 727 12.90 13.10 -3.08
CA LEU A 727 13.44 11.83 -2.58
C LEU A 727 13.81 11.87 -1.08
N GLY A 728 13.69 13.02 -0.42
CA GLY A 728 14.13 13.21 0.98
C GLY A 728 15.65 13.37 1.15
N LEU A 729 16.40 13.61 0.07
CA LEU A 729 17.87 13.60 0.10
C LEU A 729 18.52 14.94 0.53
N GLN A 730 17.90 15.69 1.46
CA GLN A 730 18.39 17.01 1.89
C GLN A 730 19.78 16.91 2.55
N GLU A 731 19.96 15.99 3.51
CA GLU A 731 21.24 15.87 4.23
C GLU A 731 22.39 15.43 3.30
N GLN A 732 22.10 14.53 2.36
CA GLN A 732 23.04 14.07 1.34
C GLN A 732 23.42 15.20 0.37
N ALA A 733 22.48 16.10 0.04
CA ALA A 733 22.74 17.28 -0.77
C ALA A 733 23.57 18.33 0.00
N GLU A 734 23.24 18.61 1.26
CA GLU A 734 23.96 19.57 2.11
C GLU A 734 25.36 19.08 2.51
N ALA A 735 25.58 17.77 2.61
CA ALA A 735 26.88 17.16 2.85
C ALA A 735 27.85 17.21 1.64
N HIS A 736 27.39 17.65 0.46
CA HIS A 736 28.25 17.74 -0.72
C HIS A 736 29.31 18.85 -0.58
N ILE A 737 30.59 18.49 -0.76
CA ILE A 737 31.72 19.42 -0.70
C ILE A 737 32.60 19.22 -1.95
N GLY A 738 32.81 20.29 -2.72
CA GLY A 738 33.82 20.34 -3.79
C GLY A 738 33.30 20.85 -5.12
N ASP A 739 33.84 20.27 -6.20
CA ASP A 739 33.42 20.53 -7.57
C ASP A 739 32.22 19.66 -7.96
N VAL A 740 31.25 20.23 -8.68
CA VAL A 740 30.15 19.45 -9.28
C VAL A 740 30.68 18.70 -10.50
N THR A 741 30.45 17.39 -10.52
CA THR A 741 31.01 16.44 -11.48
C THR A 741 29.93 15.58 -12.13
N VAL A 742 30.22 14.98 -13.28
CA VAL A 742 29.37 13.96 -13.91
C VAL A 742 30.24 12.79 -14.40
N GLN A 743 29.72 11.57 -14.32
CA GLN A 743 30.41 10.39 -14.84
C GLN A 743 30.42 10.41 -16.38
N TYR A 744 31.58 10.13 -16.98
CA TYR A 744 31.73 9.87 -18.42
C TYR A 744 32.68 8.69 -18.61
N LYS A 745 32.10 7.52 -18.96
CA LYS A 745 32.83 6.24 -18.99
C LYS A 745 33.48 5.97 -17.64
N ASP A 746 34.81 5.89 -17.60
CA ASP A 746 35.61 5.58 -16.41
C ASP A 746 36.14 6.86 -15.68
N GLU A 747 35.83 8.06 -16.17
CA GLU A 747 36.28 9.34 -15.59
C GLU A 747 35.10 10.18 -15.03
N ARG A 748 35.34 10.97 -13.97
CA ARG A 748 34.42 12.03 -13.53
C ARG A 748 34.89 13.39 -14.05
N ILE A 749 34.03 14.06 -14.79
CA ILE A 749 34.32 15.35 -15.43
C ILE A 749 33.67 16.47 -14.61
N VAL A 750 34.48 17.43 -14.14
CA VAL A 750 33.99 18.68 -13.52
C VAL A 750 33.20 19.49 -14.56
N LEU A 751 32.00 19.94 -14.18
CA LEU A 751 31.17 20.77 -15.05
C LEU A 751 31.84 22.14 -15.28
N LYS A 752 32.00 22.56 -16.53
CA LYS A 752 32.66 23.85 -16.85
C LYS A 752 31.83 25.08 -16.46
N ASP A 753 30.55 24.89 -16.23
CA ASP A 753 29.55 25.88 -15.83
C ASP A 753 29.09 25.73 -14.38
N GLN A 754 29.83 24.97 -13.54
CA GLN A 754 29.48 24.82 -12.11
C GLN A 754 29.45 26.15 -11.33
N ALA A 755 30.12 27.19 -11.84
CA ALA A 755 30.10 28.54 -11.27
C ALA A 755 28.77 29.28 -11.50
N ASP A 756 27.95 28.81 -12.46
CA ASP A 756 26.59 29.31 -12.70
C ASP A 756 25.53 28.55 -11.87
N ILE A 757 25.94 27.54 -11.09
CA ILE A 757 25.11 26.85 -10.10
C ILE A 757 25.17 27.64 -8.78
N PRO A 758 24.03 28.09 -8.20
CA PRO A 758 24.03 28.69 -6.88
C PRO A 758 24.61 27.72 -5.83
N GLU A 759 25.45 28.22 -4.91
CA GLU A 759 26.25 27.36 -4.02
C GLU A 759 25.40 26.32 -3.25
N HIS A 760 24.25 26.74 -2.72
CA HIS A 760 23.31 25.90 -1.98
C HIS A 760 22.58 24.85 -2.84
N LEU A 761 22.70 24.90 -4.17
CA LEU A 761 22.10 23.94 -5.11
C LEU A 761 23.13 22.97 -5.70
N LYS A 762 24.43 23.10 -5.39
CA LYS A 762 25.47 22.23 -5.96
C LYS A 762 25.28 20.76 -5.62
N GLY A 763 24.99 20.42 -4.36
CA GLY A 763 24.72 19.05 -3.94
C GLY A 763 23.47 18.46 -4.59
N TYR A 764 22.39 19.23 -4.70
CA TYR A 764 21.18 18.84 -5.42
C TYR A 764 21.44 18.57 -6.92
N VAL A 765 22.23 19.42 -7.58
CA VAL A 765 22.65 19.18 -8.97
C VAL A 765 23.59 17.96 -9.08
N GLN A 766 24.48 17.74 -8.11
CA GLN A 766 25.36 16.58 -8.08
C GLN A 766 24.55 15.28 -7.97
N LEU A 767 23.63 15.18 -7.01
CA LEU A 767 22.76 14.01 -6.84
C LEU A 767 21.84 13.80 -8.06
N ALA A 768 21.26 14.86 -8.62
CA ALA A 768 20.42 14.75 -9.82
C ALA A 768 21.19 14.25 -11.05
N LEU A 769 22.52 14.42 -11.10
CA LEU A 769 23.40 13.87 -12.15
C LEU A 769 23.82 12.43 -11.84
N ASP A 770 24.17 12.10 -10.59
CA ASP A 770 24.60 10.75 -10.21
C ASP A 770 23.45 9.74 -10.22
N LEU A 771 22.23 10.17 -9.91
CA LEU A 771 20.98 9.41 -10.07
C LEU A 771 20.47 9.41 -11.52
N ASN A 772 21.21 10.01 -12.47
CA ASN A 772 20.84 10.18 -13.89
C ASN A 772 19.50 10.90 -14.17
N ILE A 773 18.85 11.48 -13.15
CA ILE A 773 17.57 12.23 -13.27
C ILE A 773 17.72 13.38 -14.28
N LEU A 774 18.85 14.09 -14.24
CA LEU A 774 19.22 15.12 -15.20
C LEU A 774 20.45 14.71 -16.03
N ASN A 775 20.51 15.20 -17.28
CA ASN A 775 21.64 14.99 -18.18
C ASN A 775 22.57 16.21 -18.21
N ALA A 776 23.88 15.97 -18.13
CA ALA A 776 24.89 16.89 -18.63
C ALA A 776 25.04 16.77 -20.16
N HIS A 777 25.31 17.89 -20.83
CA HIS A 777 25.73 17.93 -22.22
C HIS A 777 27.25 17.76 -22.31
N PHE A 778 27.71 16.73 -23.03
CA PHE A 778 29.11 16.49 -23.32
C PHE A 778 29.55 17.11 -24.65
N ALA A 779 30.66 17.86 -24.64
CA ALA A 779 31.31 18.38 -25.82
C ALA A 779 32.73 17.80 -25.95
N ILE A 780 33.19 17.56 -27.18
CA ILE A 780 34.58 17.23 -27.46
C ILE A 780 35.27 18.48 -28.00
N THR A 781 36.31 18.94 -27.31
CA THR A 781 37.13 20.08 -27.71
C THR A 781 38.56 19.63 -28.02
N GLN A 782 39.18 20.20 -29.05
CA GLN A 782 40.59 19.96 -29.36
C GLN A 782 41.19 21.23 -29.98
N GLY A 783 42.11 21.87 -29.27
CA GLY A 783 42.87 23.01 -29.74
C GLY A 783 43.88 22.64 -30.84
N THR A 784 44.35 23.66 -31.57
CA THR A 784 45.26 23.50 -32.73
C THR A 784 46.59 22.81 -32.42
N TYR A 785 46.97 22.70 -31.14
CA TYR A 785 48.20 22.07 -30.67
C TYR A 785 47.96 20.90 -29.70
N ASP A 786 46.69 20.51 -29.48
CA ASP A 786 46.34 19.50 -28.48
C ASP A 786 46.56 18.09 -29.04
N LEU A 787 47.41 17.31 -28.37
CA LEU A 787 47.82 15.97 -28.82
C LEU A 787 46.72 14.90 -28.68
N LYS A 788 45.64 15.19 -27.93
CA LYS A 788 44.43 14.39 -27.78
C LYS A 788 43.23 15.33 -27.65
N PRO A 789 42.02 14.93 -28.10
CA PRO A 789 40.80 15.64 -27.75
C PRO A 789 40.52 15.58 -26.24
N LYS A 790 39.91 16.63 -25.70
CA LYS A 790 39.39 16.73 -24.34
C LYS A 790 37.86 16.57 -24.37
N VAL A 791 37.30 15.94 -23.34
CA VAL A 791 35.85 15.96 -23.08
C VAL A 791 35.54 17.06 -22.05
N GLU A 792 34.48 17.81 -22.31
CA GLU A 792 33.92 18.82 -21.41
C GLU A 792 32.46 18.50 -21.11
N ALA A 793 32.03 18.69 -19.87
CA ALA A 793 30.63 18.56 -19.45
C ALA A 793 30.06 19.92 -19.04
N ALA A 794 28.77 20.15 -19.29
CA ALA A 794 28.00 21.30 -18.83
C ALA A 794 26.54 20.91 -18.58
N ILE A 795 25.81 21.60 -17.69
CA ILE A 795 24.37 21.34 -17.45
C ILE A 795 23.45 22.47 -17.94
N SER A 796 23.98 23.69 -18.05
CA SER A 796 23.28 24.96 -18.30
C SER A 796 22.26 25.29 -17.19
N PRO A 797 22.69 25.50 -15.94
CA PRO A 797 21.82 25.46 -14.75
C PRO A 797 20.72 26.52 -14.74
N SER A 798 21.02 27.73 -15.23
CA SER A 798 20.06 28.85 -15.31
C SER A 798 19.11 28.80 -16.52
N VAL A 799 19.18 27.76 -17.36
CA VAL A 799 18.25 27.61 -18.49
C VAL A 799 16.87 27.18 -17.98
N ALA A 800 15.83 27.84 -18.49
CA ALA A 800 14.45 27.51 -18.19
C ALA A 800 14.04 26.19 -18.86
N VAL A 801 13.50 25.28 -18.06
CA VAL A 801 13.03 23.93 -18.41
C VAL A 801 11.78 24.02 -19.29
N THR A 802 11.70 23.22 -20.36
CA THR A 802 10.46 23.01 -21.14
C THR A 802 9.62 21.87 -20.56
N ARG A 803 8.33 21.79 -20.90
CA ARG A 803 7.48 20.66 -20.51
C ARG A 803 8.01 19.32 -21.05
N GLY A 804 8.68 19.33 -22.20
CA GLY A 804 9.39 18.17 -22.76
C GLY A 804 10.62 17.78 -21.92
N ASP A 805 11.49 18.72 -21.56
CA ASP A 805 12.62 18.48 -20.65
C ASP A 805 12.14 17.91 -19.31
N PHE A 806 11.06 18.49 -18.77
CA PHE A 806 10.45 18.05 -17.51
C PHE A 806 9.92 16.63 -17.61
N ALA A 807 9.21 16.26 -18.68
CA ALA A 807 8.72 14.90 -18.88
C ALA A 807 9.86 13.87 -18.86
N VAL A 808 10.99 14.18 -19.52
CA VAL A 808 12.19 13.32 -19.52
C VAL A 808 12.85 13.23 -18.15
N ALA A 809 12.96 14.33 -17.41
CA ALA A 809 13.53 14.33 -16.06
C ALA A 809 12.63 13.61 -15.05
N PHE A 810 11.31 13.79 -15.16
CA PHE A 810 10.36 13.32 -14.16
C PHE A 810 10.01 11.83 -14.31
N THR A 811 10.00 11.29 -15.53
CA THR A 811 9.93 9.82 -15.70
C THR A 811 11.19 9.12 -15.19
N ARG A 812 12.36 9.75 -15.26
CA ARG A 812 13.59 9.21 -14.65
C ARG A 812 13.57 9.30 -13.13
N TYR A 813 13.14 10.44 -12.56
CA TYR A 813 12.86 10.55 -11.12
C TYR A 813 11.91 9.43 -10.68
N PHE A 814 10.84 9.17 -11.43
CA PHE A 814 9.89 8.10 -11.15
C PHE A 814 10.48 6.68 -11.28
N HIS A 815 11.58 6.48 -12.02
CA HIS A 815 12.35 5.23 -11.97
C HIS A 815 13.28 5.14 -10.75
N VAL A 816 13.77 6.27 -10.24
CA VAL A 816 14.55 6.36 -8.97
C VAL A 816 13.64 6.30 -7.74
N PHE A 817 12.35 6.64 -7.88
CA PHE A 817 11.35 6.55 -6.82
C PHE A 817 11.11 5.12 -6.30
N PHE A 818 11.37 4.10 -7.13
CA PHE A 818 11.30 2.67 -6.77
C PHE A 818 12.69 2.02 -6.65
N GLN A 819 13.70 2.80 -6.26
CA GLN A 819 15.04 2.32 -5.84
C GLN A 819 15.11 2.35 -4.32
#